data_AF-A0A3B8HV16-F1
#
_entry.id   AF-A0A3B8HV16-F1
#
_cell.length_a   1.000
_cell.length_b   1.000
_cell.length_c   1.000
_cell.angle_alpha   90.00
_cell.angle_beta   90.00
_cell.angle_gamma   90.00
#
_symmetry.space_group_name_H-M   'P 1'
#
loop_
_entity.id
_entity.type
_entity.pdbx_description
1 polymer ?
#
loop_
_entity_poly.entity_id
_entity_poly.type
_entity_poly.pdbx_seq_one_letter_code
_entity_poly.pdbx_strand_id
1 'polypeptide(L)'
;MSIFNLDKVFKPQSVVVIGASDKPGNVGQAVLRNLREGGYDQPVYVVNPKYRSVLEIPTHRSVLDIGKEIDLAVVATPLAVAPQIVRECVQAKVAGVIIVSAGGREIGAEGLEIERAIKEEAERGSIRVVGPNCLGLISTGSKLNASFASHMALPGSLAFVSQSGAICTAILDLSLKRRIGFSHFVSIGSMLDVDFGDLINYLGNDPGVRSIVLYMESLTNIRKFMSAARAVSRIRPIVALKSGRCAAGARAAKSHTGAMVGDDAVYDAAFERAGIVRVDTIEELFDCAELMAKQPRPAGPGLAIITNAGGPGVMAADALASYGMEPAMLTPDTHGSLNEILPAAWSHGNPIDILGDATAERYGQAIEVCFAAQEMDALLVILTPQAMTDPSAVATVLTEVLKGRQVGHQLRRLLDRMETALTEGLRGQRYSVFAAWMGGVDVEQGRAILHEAGIPTYETPERAVAAFVHMFSYQRNLELLQQLSPKSQVAEDCDRTGAGGVIRRALSNGASQLGELDSKAVLRAYGIPVVRTLLAENLNDVLRLVPSLGYPLAMKLASPDISHKTDVQGVQLNLFNEEDLRNAYHRIMNGVRERQPEAQVLGVTVQPMLQRVDYELIVGSRRDSSFGPIVLFGMGGIASEILRDQAIALCPLNRLLARRIMEKTKIYQLLKGFRNRPPADLAALEEVLVRLAQLVTDFPEIVELDINPLVVSNGTPCAVDARIVLAPSDVPSPMHLVISPYPNQYESHVTTKGNLELLVRPIKPEDASLLEALFTTLSPRSIFLRFFSPMKEIPQEMLARFTQIDYDRDMALVAIDQAESQERMLGVA
;
A
#
# COMPACT_ATOMS: atom_id res chain seq x y z
N MET A 1 18.60 -5.14 -0.79
CA MET A 1 17.72 -5.41 -1.95
C MET A 1 18.60 -5.57 -3.18
N SER A 2 18.68 -6.76 -3.77
CA SER A 2 19.59 -6.96 -4.90
C SER A 2 18.79 -7.29 -6.15
N ILE A 3 18.75 -6.36 -7.10
CA ILE A 3 18.21 -6.56 -8.46
C ILE A 3 19.27 -7.14 -9.40
N PHE A 4 20.40 -7.59 -8.86
CA PHE A 4 21.49 -8.17 -9.63
C PHE A 4 21.00 -9.29 -10.54
N ASN A 5 21.62 -9.38 -11.72
CA ASN A 5 21.31 -10.34 -12.79
C ASN A 5 19.88 -10.31 -13.35
N LEU A 6 18.94 -9.54 -12.79
CA LEU A 6 17.57 -9.45 -13.34
C LEU A 6 17.57 -8.84 -14.74
N ASP A 7 18.49 -7.94 -15.07
CA ASP A 7 18.59 -7.41 -16.43
C ASP A 7 18.91 -8.50 -17.46
N LYS A 8 19.79 -9.45 -17.10
CA LYS A 8 20.08 -10.64 -17.91
C LYS A 8 18.91 -11.63 -17.97
N VAL A 9 17.95 -11.56 -17.04
CA VAL A 9 16.72 -12.36 -17.08
C VAL A 9 15.67 -11.75 -18.00
N PHE A 10 15.53 -10.42 -18.01
CA PHE A 10 14.51 -9.71 -18.79
C PHE A 10 14.97 -9.25 -20.18
N LYS A 11 16.29 -9.10 -20.38
CA LYS A 11 16.96 -8.69 -21.62
C LYS A 11 18.15 -9.61 -21.97
N PRO A 12 17.97 -10.94 -21.94
CA PRO A 12 19.06 -11.89 -22.21
C PRO A 12 19.61 -11.69 -23.61
N GLN A 13 20.93 -11.89 -23.76
CA GLN A 13 21.63 -12.00 -25.05
C GLN A 13 21.78 -13.47 -25.48
N SER A 14 21.37 -14.43 -24.65
CA SER A 14 21.33 -15.84 -24.99
C SER A 14 20.41 -16.62 -24.05
N VAL A 15 19.65 -17.57 -24.59
CA VAL A 15 18.71 -18.40 -23.83
C VAL A 15 19.01 -19.87 -24.06
N VAL A 16 18.97 -20.68 -22.99
CA VAL A 16 18.95 -22.15 -23.09
C VAL A 16 17.63 -22.70 -22.59
N VAL A 17 16.99 -23.58 -23.35
CA VAL A 17 15.78 -24.30 -22.93
C VAL A 17 16.14 -25.75 -22.59
N ILE A 18 15.90 -26.12 -21.34
CA ILE A 18 16.29 -27.42 -20.77
C ILE A 18 15.04 -28.27 -20.59
N GLY A 19 15.01 -29.45 -21.22
CA GLY A 19 13.86 -30.37 -21.16
C GLY A 19 12.88 -30.29 -22.34
N ALA A 20 13.19 -29.48 -23.36
CA ALA A 20 12.41 -29.47 -24.60
C ALA A 20 12.52 -30.81 -25.35
N SER A 21 11.41 -31.28 -25.95
CA SER A 21 11.38 -32.48 -26.79
C SER A 21 10.29 -32.38 -27.85
N ASP A 22 10.35 -33.19 -28.91
CA ASP A 22 9.31 -33.20 -29.96
C ASP A 22 8.01 -33.91 -29.56
N LYS A 23 7.85 -34.29 -28.29
CA LYS A 23 6.62 -34.90 -27.80
C LYS A 23 5.48 -33.88 -27.79
N PRO A 24 4.30 -34.20 -28.35
CA PRO A 24 3.14 -33.32 -28.26
C PRO A 24 2.82 -32.94 -26.81
N GLY A 25 2.55 -31.66 -26.57
CA GLY A 25 2.24 -31.13 -25.24
C GLY A 25 3.46 -30.91 -24.32
N ASN A 26 4.69 -31.08 -24.80
CA ASN A 26 5.88 -30.78 -24.02
C ASN A 26 6.03 -29.26 -23.77
N VAL A 27 6.16 -28.86 -22.51
CA VAL A 27 6.28 -27.46 -22.10
C VAL A 27 7.53 -26.79 -22.67
N GLY A 28 8.69 -27.48 -22.67
CA GLY A 28 9.93 -26.93 -23.24
C GLY A 28 9.83 -26.68 -24.76
N GLN A 29 9.08 -27.52 -25.49
CA GLN A 29 8.78 -27.29 -26.91
C GLN A 29 7.91 -26.03 -27.11
N ALA A 30 6.92 -25.81 -26.23
CA ALA A 30 6.10 -24.61 -26.26
C ALA A 30 6.93 -23.33 -26.03
N VAL A 31 7.85 -23.36 -25.06
CA VAL A 31 8.78 -22.24 -24.81
C VAL A 31 9.64 -21.95 -26.04
N LEU A 32 10.23 -22.97 -26.68
CA LEU A 32 11.03 -22.78 -27.90
C LEU A 32 10.22 -22.17 -29.05
N ARG A 33 8.98 -22.66 -29.25
CA ARG A 33 8.08 -22.10 -30.25
C ARG A 33 7.77 -20.63 -29.94
N ASN A 34 7.49 -20.31 -28.68
CA ASN A 34 7.18 -18.95 -28.25
C ASN A 34 8.35 -17.98 -28.41
N LEU A 35 9.58 -18.40 -28.14
CA LEU A 35 10.78 -17.58 -28.41
C LEU A 35 10.89 -17.25 -29.91
N ARG A 36 10.66 -18.24 -30.77
CA ARG A 36 10.70 -18.07 -32.24
C ARG A 36 9.57 -17.18 -32.75
N GLU A 37 8.33 -17.47 -32.35
CA GLU A 37 7.13 -16.74 -32.80
C GLU A 37 7.04 -15.33 -32.20
N GLY A 38 7.59 -15.13 -31.01
CA GLY A 38 7.74 -13.81 -30.37
C GLY A 38 8.77 -12.91 -31.09
N GLY A 39 9.59 -13.47 -31.98
CA GLY A 39 10.61 -12.73 -32.73
C GLY A 39 11.88 -12.44 -31.94
N TYR A 40 12.23 -13.30 -30.97
CA TYR A 40 13.49 -13.22 -30.25
C TYR A 40 14.65 -13.47 -31.21
N ASP A 41 15.57 -12.50 -31.31
CA ASP A 41 16.62 -12.45 -32.34
C ASP A 41 18.00 -12.90 -31.85
N GLN A 42 18.13 -13.22 -30.56
CA GLN A 42 19.38 -13.67 -29.96
C GLN A 42 19.52 -15.21 -29.97
N PRO A 43 20.73 -15.76 -29.77
CA PRO A 43 20.95 -17.20 -29.74
C PRO A 43 20.07 -17.98 -28.76
N VAL A 44 19.48 -19.08 -29.25
CA VAL A 44 18.69 -20.03 -28.47
C VAL A 44 19.34 -21.42 -28.54
N TYR A 45 19.62 -22.01 -27.39
CA TYR A 45 20.20 -23.34 -27.23
C TYR A 45 19.19 -24.30 -26.61
N VAL A 46 19.38 -25.60 -26.85
CA VAL A 46 18.51 -26.65 -26.31
C VAL A 46 19.35 -27.68 -25.58
N VAL A 47 18.93 -28.06 -24.37
CA VAL A 47 19.53 -29.16 -23.61
C VAL A 47 18.53 -30.29 -23.48
N ASN A 48 18.90 -31.43 -24.06
CA ASN A 48 18.18 -32.69 -23.91
C ASN A 48 19.13 -33.87 -24.14
N PRO A 49 19.33 -34.78 -23.16
CA PRO A 49 20.28 -35.88 -23.29
C PRO A 49 19.84 -37.00 -24.26
N LYS A 50 18.56 -37.04 -24.65
CA LYS A 50 17.97 -38.14 -25.46
C LYS A 50 17.78 -37.77 -26.93
N TYR A 51 17.40 -36.54 -27.22
CA TYR A 51 17.14 -36.07 -28.58
C TYR A 51 18.42 -35.50 -29.19
N ARG A 52 18.57 -35.56 -30.52
CA ARG A 52 19.68 -34.91 -31.26
C ARG A 52 19.35 -33.49 -31.73
N SER A 53 18.06 -33.21 -31.92
CA SER A 53 17.52 -31.90 -32.29
C SER A 53 16.08 -31.81 -31.80
N VAL A 54 15.58 -30.57 -31.59
CA VAL A 54 14.18 -30.26 -31.27
C VAL A 54 13.79 -29.00 -32.03
N LEU A 55 12.68 -29.02 -32.77
CA LEU A 55 12.29 -27.91 -33.68
C LEU A 55 13.44 -27.44 -34.59
N GLU A 56 14.20 -28.39 -35.15
CA GLU A 56 15.37 -28.15 -36.02
C GLU A 56 16.58 -27.50 -35.33
N ILE A 57 16.53 -27.27 -34.01
CA ILE A 57 17.65 -26.75 -33.22
C ILE A 57 18.47 -27.93 -32.67
N PRO A 58 19.79 -28.00 -32.91
CA PRO A 58 20.66 -29.02 -32.32
C PRO A 58 20.61 -29.01 -30.78
N THR A 59 20.64 -30.18 -30.17
CA THR A 59 20.61 -30.31 -28.71
C THR A 59 21.99 -30.64 -28.13
N HIS A 60 22.23 -30.15 -26.92
CA HIS A 60 23.36 -30.52 -26.07
C HIS A 60 22.91 -31.48 -24.97
N ARG A 61 23.83 -32.24 -24.36
CA ARG A 61 23.48 -33.19 -23.27
C ARG A 61 23.41 -32.49 -21.92
N SER A 62 24.27 -31.51 -21.68
CA SER A 62 24.31 -30.63 -20.51
C SER A 62 24.46 -29.17 -20.93
N VAL A 63 24.10 -28.24 -20.04
CA VAL A 63 24.38 -26.80 -20.19
C VAL A 63 25.89 -26.56 -20.34
N LEU A 64 26.72 -27.39 -19.71
CA LEU A 64 28.18 -27.30 -19.77
C LEU A 64 28.75 -27.58 -21.17
N ASP A 65 28.05 -28.35 -21.99
CA ASP A 65 28.50 -28.75 -23.33
C ASP A 65 28.30 -27.65 -24.39
N ILE A 66 27.64 -26.54 -24.03
CA ILE A 66 27.34 -25.45 -24.98
C ILE A 66 28.60 -24.65 -25.32
N GLY A 67 29.50 -24.46 -24.34
CA GLY A 67 30.76 -23.73 -24.54
C GLY A 67 30.60 -22.25 -24.91
N LYS A 68 29.44 -21.65 -24.63
CA LYS A 68 29.11 -20.23 -24.87
C LYS A 68 28.55 -19.60 -23.59
N GLU A 69 28.61 -18.27 -23.51
CA GLU A 69 27.99 -17.54 -22.40
C GLU A 69 26.46 -17.61 -22.52
N ILE A 70 25.81 -18.02 -21.44
CA ILE A 70 24.36 -18.17 -21.35
C ILE A 70 23.83 -17.18 -20.31
N ASP A 71 22.93 -16.28 -20.70
CA ASP A 71 22.33 -15.34 -19.77
C ASP A 71 21.17 -15.97 -18.99
N LEU A 72 20.27 -16.65 -19.69
CA LEU A 72 19.03 -17.19 -19.12
C LEU A 72 18.84 -18.69 -19.44
N ALA A 73 18.52 -19.47 -18.41
CA ALA A 73 18.09 -20.86 -18.55
C ALA A 73 16.60 -21.02 -18.23
N VAL A 74 15.85 -21.71 -19.10
CA VAL A 74 14.45 -22.09 -18.84
C VAL A 74 14.38 -23.60 -18.60
N VAL A 75 14.03 -23.99 -17.38
CA VAL A 75 13.99 -25.39 -16.92
C VAL A 75 12.56 -25.93 -16.97
N ALA A 76 12.31 -26.81 -17.93
CA ALA A 76 11.04 -27.50 -18.16
C ALA A 76 11.15 -29.02 -17.95
N THR A 77 11.97 -29.45 -16.97
CA THR A 77 12.15 -30.85 -16.54
C THR A 77 11.45 -31.11 -15.21
N PRO A 78 11.12 -32.35 -14.82
CA PRO A 78 10.57 -32.64 -13.48
C PRO A 78 11.38 -31.96 -12.36
N LEU A 79 10.71 -31.40 -11.35
CA LEU A 79 11.38 -30.55 -10.36
C LEU A 79 12.46 -31.28 -9.56
N ALA A 80 12.32 -32.61 -9.37
CA ALA A 80 13.30 -33.44 -8.67
C ALA A 80 14.73 -33.38 -9.25
N VAL A 81 14.89 -33.09 -10.56
CA VAL A 81 16.22 -32.94 -11.18
C VAL A 81 16.70 -31.50 -11.28
N ALA A 82 15.86 -30.53 -10.90
CA ALA A 82 16.20 -29.10 -10.98
C ALA A 82 17.42 -28.70 -10.11
N PRO A 83 17.65 -29.25 -8.89
CA PRO A 83 18.87 -28.92 -8.13
C PRO A 83 20.16 -29.20 -8.90
N GLN A 84 20.23 -30.35 -9.59
CA GLN A 84 21.39 -30.70 -10.42
C GLN A 84 21.54 -29.74 -11.61
N ILE A 85 20.44 -29.41 -12.28
CA ILE A 85 20.46 -28.49 -13.42
C ILE A 85 20.93 -27.10 -12.98
N VAL A 86 20.44 -26.61 -11.83
CA VAL A 86 20.86 -25.32 -11.26
C VAL A 86 22.35 -25.34 -10.93
N ARG A 87 22.87 -26.43 -10.38
CA ARG A 87 24.32 -26.60 -10.18
C ARG A 87 25.11 -26.51 -11.48
N GLU A 88 24.65 -27.13 -12.56
CA GLU A 88 25.28 -27.02 -13.88
C GLU A 88 25.21 -25.60 -14.42
N CYS A 89 24.08 -24.91 -14.25
CA CYS A 89 23.93 -23.49 -14.61
C CYS A 89 24.91 -22.60 -13.83
N VAL A 90 25.11 -22.86 -12.54
CA VAL A 90 26.10 -22.15 -11.71
C VAL A 90 27.52 -22.36 -12.24
N GLN A 91 27.89 -23.61 -12.56
CA GLN A 91 29.20 -23.92 -13.14
C GLN A 91 29.40 -23.27 -14.52
N ALA A 92 28.34 -23.19 -15.32
CA ALA A 92 28.31 -22.49 -16.60
C ALA A 92 28.22 -20.95 -16.48
N LYS A 93 28.14 -20.41 -15.25
CA LYS A 93 28.00 -18.97 -14.95
C LYS A 93 26.75 -18.33 -15.58
N VAL A 94 25.65 -19.08 -15.64
CA VAL A 94 24.35 -18.55 -16.05
C VAL A 94 23.90 -17.47 -15.07
N ALA A 95 23.32 -16.39 -15.57
CA ALA A 95 22.92 -15.26 -14.72
C ALA A 95 21.55 -15.47 -14.04
N GLY A 96 20.62 -16.14 -14.72
CA GLY A 96 19.32 -16.48 -14.14
C GLY A 96 18.66 -17.74 -14.69
N VAL A 97 17.78 -18.31 -13.88
CA VAL A 97 17.00 -19.52 -14.19
C VAL A 97 15.51 -19.25 -14.00
N ILE A 98 14.70 -19.65 -14.97
CA ILE A 98 13.25 -19.75 -14.86
C ILE A 98 12.91 -21.23 -14.70
N ILE A 99 12.30 -21.60 -13.58
CA ILE A 99 11.85 -22.98 -13.35
C ILE A 99 10.33 -23.01 -13.51
N VAL A 100 9.85 -23.56 -14.62
CA VAL A 100 8.41 -23.63 -14.89
C VAL A 100 7.72 -24.80 -14.17
N SER A 101 8.50 -25.80 -13.78
CA SER A 101 7.99 -27.06 -13.23
C SER A 101 7.37 -26.91 -11.85
N ALA A 102 6.22 -27.55 -11.66
CA ALA A 102 5.59 -27.77 -10.36
C ALA A 102 6.18 -28.98 -9.62
N GLY A 103 5.71 -29.22 -8.39
CA GLY A 103 6.18 -30.27 -7.48
C GLY A 103 7.05 -29.74 -6.34
N GLY A 104 6.92 -28.45 -6.00
CA GLY A 104 7.65 -27.77 -4.92
C GLY A 104 6.90 -27.83 -3.60
N ARG A 105 6.97 -26.76 -2.80
CA ARG A 105 6.36 -26.72 -1.46
C ARG A 105 4.85 -27.05 -1.44
N GLU A 106 4.15 -26.86 -2.56
CA GLU A 106 2.72 -27.14 -2.71
C GLU A 106 2.35 -28.62 -2.55
N ILE A 107 3.31 -29.55 -2.73
CA ILE A 107 3.08 -31.00 -2.48
C ILE A 107 3.53 -31.45 -1.08
N GLY A 108 3.97 -30.52 -0.21
CA GLY A 108 4.36 -30.79 1.16
C GLY A 108 5.88 -30.88 1.39
N ALA A 109 6.28 -31.67 2.40
CA ALA A 109 7.65 -31.67 2.91
C ALA A 109 8.71 -32.10 1.88
N GLU A 110 8.40 -33.08 1.03
CA GLU A 110 9.33 -33.56 0.00
C GLU A 110 9.67 -32.45 -1.01
N GLY A 111 8.64 -31.75 -1.52
CA GLY A 111 8.85 -30.65 -2.45
C GLY A 111 9.51 -29.43 -1.80
N LEU A 112 9.30 -29.20 -0.50
CA LEU A 112 10.02 -28.17 0.25
C LEU A 112 11.54 -28.46 0.33
N GLU A 113 11.94 -29.72 0.53
CA GLU A 113 13.35 -30.11 0.51
C GLU A 113 13.99 -29.93 -0.88
N ILE A 114 13.24 -30.22 -1.95
CA ILE A 114 13.70 -29.95 -3.32
C ILE A 114 13.92 -28.45 -3.54
N GLU A 115 12.95 -27.61 -3.13
CA GLU A 115 13.09 -26.16 -3.18
C GLU A 115 14.30 -25.66 -2.37
N ARG A 116 14.54 -26.22 -1.18
CA ARG A 116 15.71 -25.88 -0.37
C ARG A 116 17.01 -26.22 -1.11
N ALA A 117 17.10 -27.41 -1.71
CA ALA A 117 18.28 -27.82 -2.48
C ALA A 117 18.51 -26.91 -3.71
N ILE A 118 17.45 -26.50 -4.42
CA ILE A 118 17.54 -25.52 -5.51
C ILE A 118 18.14 -24.21 -5.01
N LYS A 119 17.62 -23.69 -3.90
CA LYS A 119 18.05 -22.41 -3.33
C LYS A 119 19.50 -22.45 -2.87
N GLU A 120 19.91 -23.52 -2.18
CA GLU A 120 21.29 -23.73 -1.73
C GLU A 120 22.29 -23.74 -2.91
N GLU A 121 21.96 -24.40 -4.03
CA GLU A 121 22.81 -24.38 -5.22
C GLU A 121 22.83 -22.99 -5.86
N ALA A 122 21.69 -22.31 -5.95
CA ALA A 122 21.61 -20.98 -6.55
C ALA A 122 22.45 -19.93 -5.79
N GLU A 123 22.41 -19.97 -4.45
CA GLU A 123 23.17 -19.06 -3.59
C GLU A 123 24.69 -19.22 -3.73
N ARG A 124 25.18 -20.43 -4.02
CA ARG A 124 26.62 -20.69 -4.27
C ARG A 124 27.15 -19.97 -5.51
N GLY A 125 26.30 -19.80 -6.52
CA GLY A 125 26.67 -19.26 -7.83
C GLY A 125 26.27 -17.81 -8.10
N SER A 126 25.56 -17.17 -7.17
CA SER A 126 24.94 -15.86 -7.41
C SER A 126 24.07 -15.86 -8.67
N ILE A 127 23.27 -16.92 -8.86
CA ILE A 127 22.27 -17.01 -9.94
C ILE A 127 20.89 -16.66 -9.38
N ARG A 128 20.05 -15.98 -10.17
CA ARG A 128 18.67 -15.67 -9.77
C ARG A 128 17.70 -16.75 -10.21
N VAL A 129 16.68 -17.05 -9.40
CA VAL A 129 15.64 -18.04 -9.72
C VAL A 129 14.25 -17.40 -9.73
N VAL A 130 13.58 -17.48 -10.89
CA VAL A 130 12.16 -17.16 -11.05
C VAL A 130 11.36 -18.46 -11.02
N GLY A 131 10.31 -18.52 -10.21
CA GLY A 131 9.56 -19.75 -9.91
C GLY A 131 10.01 -20.40 -8.59
N PRO A 132 9.93 -21.74 -8.45
CA PRO A 132 9.40 -22.71 -9.40
C PRO A 132 7.88 -22.57 -9.59
N ASN A 133 7.25 -23.52 -10.29
CA ASN A 133 5.80 -23.58 -10.51
C ASN A 133 5.24 -22.25 -11.09
N CYS A 134 5.82 -21.81 -12.19
CA CYS A 134 5.45 -20.55 -12.84
C CYS A 134 5.16 -20.76 -14.32
N LEU A 135 4.44 -19.82 -14.93
CA LEU A 135 4.22 -19.78 -16.39
C LEU A 135 5.51 -19.44 -17.17
N GLY A 136 6.46 -18.76 -16.51
CA GLY A 136 7.58 -18.06 -17.12
C GLY A 136 7.33 -16.55 -17.23
N LEU A 137 8.05 -15.89 -18.14
CA LEU A 137 7.94 -14.44 -18.32
C LEU A 137 7.95 -14.02 -19.79
N ILE A 138 7.36 -12.85 -20.05
CA ILE A 138 7.35 -12.17 -21.34
C ILE A 138 7.92 -10.76 -21.14
N SER A 139 8.85 -10.35 -22.00
CA SER A 139 9.37 -8.99 -22.11
C SER A 139 9.17 -8.54 -23.56
N THR A 140 8.23 -7.62 -23.79
CA THR A 140 7.89 -7.18 -25.15
C THR A 140 8.98 -6.32 -25.77
N GLY A 141 9.69 -5.53 -24.96
CA GLY A 141 10.82 -4.71 -25.40
C GLY A 141 11.98 -5.54 -25.96
N SER A 142 12.24 -6.71 -25.38
CA SER A 142 13.27 -7.65 -25.85
C SER A 142 12.73 -8.76 -26.76
N LYS A 143 11.45 -8.70 -27.14
CA LYS A 143 10.75 -9.75 -27.92
C LYS A 143 10.91 -11.15 -27.31
N LEU A 144 11.09 -11.20 -25.99
CA LEU A 144 11.36 -12.42 -25.25
C LEU A 144 10.03 -13.00 -24.76
N ASN A 145 9.68 -14.20 -25.22
CA ASN A 145 8.61 -15.00 -24.64
C ASN A 145 9.19 -16.30 -24.06
N ALA A 146 9.76 -16.20 -22.86
CA ALA A 146 10.33 -17.31 -22.12
C ALA A 146 9.25 -17.96 -21.23
N SER A 147 8.09 -18.25 -21.82
CA SER A 147 6.92 -18.80 -21.15
C SER A 147 6.26 -19.87 -22.01
N PHE A 148 5.34 -20.65 -21.43
CA PHE A 148 4.48 -21.57 -22.19
C PHE A 148 3.07 -21.02 -22.41
N ALA A 149 2.88 -19.69 -22.36
CA ALA A 149 1.61 -19.05 -22.69
C ALA A 149 1.23 -19.27 -24.17
N SER A 150 -0.08 -19.21 -24.49
CA SER A 150 -0.55 -19.41 -25.87
C SER A 150 -0.19 -18.27 -26.84
N HIS A 151 0.10 -17.08 -26.32
CA HIS A 151 0.30 -15.87 -27.12
C HIS A 151 1.45 -15.01 -26.60
N MET A 152 1.94 -14.12 -27.46
CA MET A 152 2.78 -12.98 -27.07
C MET A 152 1.90 -11.85 -26.53
N ALA A 153 2.37 -11.13 -25.51
CA ALA A 153 1.70 -9.92 -25.06
C ALA A 153 1.84 -8.79 -26.10
N LEU A 154 0.79 -7.97 -26.26
CA LEU A 154 0.90 -6.74 -27.05
C LEU A 154 1.93 -5.80 -26.41
N PRO A 155 2.80 -5.13 -27.18
CA PRO A 155 3.71 -4.13 -26.62
C PRO A 155 2.95 -2.98 -25.94
N GLY A 156 3.43 -2.56 -24.77
CA GLY A 156 2.88 -1.41 -24.05
C GLY A 156 3.75 -1.02 -22.87
N SER A 157 3.22 -0.19 -21.97
CA SER A 157 3.96 0.32 -20.81
C SER A 157 3.50 -0.25 -19.47
N LEU A 158 2.55 -1.17 -19.45
CA LEU A 158 2.05 -1.80 -18.23
C LEU A 158 2.95 -2.98 -17.85
N ALA A 159 3.32 -3.16 -16.58
CA ALA A 159 3.96 -4.39 -16.12
C ALA A 159 2.96 -5.21 -15.30
N PHE A 160 2.80 -6.48 -15.63
CA PHE A 160 1.94 -7.40 -14.89
C PHE A 160 2.78 -8.45 -14.18
N VAL A 161 2.53 -8.63 -12.88
CA VAL A 161 3.22 -9.63 -12.04
C VAL A 161 2.18 -10.44 -11.28
N SER A 162 2.22 -11.76 -11.42
CA SER A 162 1.26 -12.66 -10.77
C SER A 162 1.93 -13.87 -10.15
N GLN A 163 1.50 -14.21 -8.95
CA GLN A 163 1.84 -15.48 -8.31
C GLN A 163 1.15 -16.68 -8.97
N SER A 164 -0.02 -16.47 -9.58
CA SER A 164 -0.81 -17.54 -10.23
C SER A 164 -0.58 -17.56 -11.75
N GLY A 165 -0.11 -18.70 -12.26
CA GLY A 165 0.06 -18.95 -13.70
C GLY A 165 -1.27 -19.02 -14.47
N ALA A 166 -2.34 -19.53 -13.85
CA ALA A 166 -3.66 -19.60 -14.49
C ALA A 166 -4.29 -18.20 -14.68
N ILE A 167 -4.09 -17.32 -13.69
CA ILE A 167 -4.51 -15.92 -13.80
C ILE A 167 -3.71 -15.20 -14.89
N CYS A 168 -2.41 -15.46 -15.00
CA CYS A 168 -1.59 -14.98 -16.12
C CYS A 168 -2.18 -15.37 -17.48
N THR A 169 -2.53 -16.63 -17.70
CA THR A 169 -3.06 -17.06 -19.00
C THR A 169 -4.41 -16.43 -19.33
N ALA A 170 -5.31 -16.30 -18.35
CA ALA A 170 -6.62 -15.68 -18.56
C ALA A 170 -6.52 -14.18 -18.85
N ILE A 171 -5.68 -13.45 -18.11
CA ILE A 171 -5.47 -12.02 -18.32
C ILE A 171 -4.77 -11.75 -19.65
N LEU A 172 -3.81 -12.58 -20.03
CA LEU A 172 -3.12 -12.42 -21.31
C LEU A 172 -4.10 -12.58 -22.49
N ASP A 173 -4.95 -13.61 -22.46
CA ASP A 173 -5.97 -13.82 -23.50
C ASP A 173 -6.97 -12.65 -23.59
N LEU A 174 -7.50 -12.21 -22.43
CA LEU A 174 -8.42 -11.09 -22.37
C LEU A 174 -7.77 -9.76 -22.83
N SER A 175 -6.48 -9.58 -22.56
CA SER A 175 -5.73 -8.38 -22.96
C SER A 175 -5.65 -8.20 -24.48
N LEU A 176 -5.63 -9.30 -25.24
CA LEU A 176 -5.64 -9.26 -26.69
C LEU A 176 -6.97 -8.71 -27.22
N LYS A 177 -8.08 -9.18 -26.64
CA LYS A 177 -9.43 -8.68 -26.98
C LYS A 177 -9.59 -7.20 -26.68
N ARG A 178 -9.08 -6.72 -25.54
CA ARG A 178 -9.18 -5.32 -25.12
C ARG A 178 -8.03 -4.43 -25.59
N ARG A 179 -7.08 -4.96 -26.37
CA ARG A 179 -5.88 -4.24 -26.86
C ARG A 179 -5.07 -3.59 -25.73
N ILE A 180 -4.88 -4.31 -24.62
CA ILE A 180 -4.05 -3.85 -23.50
C ILE A 180 -2.62 -4.31 -23.73
N GLY A 181 -1.69 -3.36 -23.79
CA GLY A 181 -0.27 -3.62 -24.00
C GLY A 181 0.53 -3.73 -22.71
N PHE A 182 1.42 -4.72 -22.63
CA PHE A 182 2.34 -4.93 -21.53
C PHE A 182 3.80 -4.72 -21.98
N SER A 183 4.59 -4.11 -21.11
CA SER A 183 6.06 -4.10 -21.19
C SER A 183 6.62 -5.44 -20.71
N HIS A 184 6.08 -5.93 -19.59
CA HIS A 184 6.49 -7.13 -18.90
C HIS A 184 5.26 -7.89 -18.42
N PHE A 185 5.29 -9.21 -18.56
CA PHE A 185 4.24 -10.12 -18.09
C PHE A 185 4.89 -11.30 -17.39
N VAL A 186 4.83 -11.32 -16.05
CA VAL A 186 5.70 -12.18 -15.24
C VAL A 186 4.86 -13.08 -14.34
N SER A 187 5.05 -14.38 -14.46
CA SER A 187 4.59 -15.35 -13.47
C SER A 187 5.74 -15.70 -12.53
N ILE A 188 5.58 -15.46 -11.24
CA ILE A 188 6.64 -15.69 -10.24
C ILE A 188 6.49 -17.01 -9.47
N GLY A 189 5.34 -17.67 -9.59
CA GLY A 189 5.07 -18.97 -8.98
C GLY A 189 5.31 -18.98 -7.47
N SER A 190 6.04 -19.98 -6.98
CA SER A 190 6.30 -20.18 -5.55
C SER A 190 7.22 -19.12 -4.91
N MET A 191 7.82 -18.22 -5.70
CA MET A 191 8.76 -17.19 -5.23
C MET A 191 9.89 -17.76 -4.35
N LEU A 192 10.66 -18.71 -4.89
CA LEU A 192 11.77 -19.32 -4.16
C LEU A 192 12.92 -18.33 -3.89
N ASP A 193 13.22 -17.46 -4.86
CA ASP A 193 14.21 -16.38 -4.77
C ASP A 193 13.62 -15.04 -5.21
N VAL A 194 13.35 -14.87 -6.50
CA VAL A 194 12.77 -13.62 -7.02
C VAL A 194 11.32 -13.48 -6.57
N ASP A 195 11.01 -12.39 -5.88
CA ASP A 195 9.69 -12.09 -5.34
C ASP A 195 9.15 -10.72 -5.78
N PHE A 196 7.98 -10.34 -5.28
CA PHE A 196 7.37 -9.04 -5.58
C PHE A 196 8.26 -7.84 -5.27
N GLY A 197 9.04 -7.88 -4.18
CA GLY A 197 9.91 -6.76 -3.81
C GLY A 197 11.03 -6.55 -4.82
N ASP A 198 11.63 -7.63 -5.31
CA ASP A 198 12.65 -7.54 -6.36
C ASP A 198 12.07 -7.04 -7.70
N LEU A 199 10.91 -7.55 -8.09
CA LEU A 199 10.28 -7.15 -9.35
C LEU A 199 9.74 -5.73 -9.34
N ILE A 200 9.10 -5.30 -8.25
CA ILE A 200 8.69 -3.89 -8.10
C ILE A 200 9.91 -2.99 -8.21
N ASN A 201 11.02 -3.34 -7.55
CA ASN A 201 12.24 -2.55 -7.59
C ASN A 201 12.88 -2.52 -8.99
N TYR A 202 12.97 -3.65 -9.69
CA TYR A 202 13.51 -3.69 -11.04
C TYR A 202 12.63 -2.92 -12.02
N LEU A 203 11.32 -3.23 -12.06
CA LEU A 203 10.36 -2.64 -13.00
C LEU A 203 10.12 -1.16 -12.73
N GLY A 204 10.15 -0.73 -11.47
CA GLY A 204 9.99 0.69 -11.10
C GLY A 204 11.11 1.59 -11.64
N ASN A 205 12.31 1.01 -11.83
CA ASN A 205 13.47 1.70 -12.40
C ASN A 205 13.58 1.55 -13.93
N ASP A 206 12.76 0.69 -14.56
CA ASP A 206 12.75 0.57 -16.02
C ASP A 206 11.99 1.77 -16.65
N PRO A 207 12.60 2.51 -17.59
CA PRO A 207 11.95 3.67 -18.20
C PRO A 207 10.72 3.30 -19.05
N GLY A 208 10.66 2.08 -19.59
CA GLY A 208 9.56 1.56 -20.40
C GLY A 208 8.30 1.19 -19.62
N VAL A 209 8.41 0.99 -18.30
CA VAL A 209 7.28 0.65 -17.41
C VAL A 209 6.65 1.93 -16.88
N ARG A 210 5.37 2.20 -17.14
CA ARG A 210 4.65 3.36 -16.58
C ARG A 210 3.81 3.01 -15.35
N SER A 211 3.34 1.78 -15.24
CA SER A 211 2.47 1.32 -14.15
C SER A 211 2.65 -0.17 -13.92
N ILE A 212 2.36 -0.64 -12.71
CA ILE A 212 2.55 -2.03 -12.29
C ILE A 212 1.21 -2.58 -11.77
N VAL A 213 0.87 -3.79 -12.18
CA VAL A 213 -0.35 -4.50 -11.76
C VAL A 213 0.06 -5.82 -11.13
N LEU A 214 -0.44 -6.09 -9.93
CA LEU A 214 -0.04 -7.20 -9.09
C LEU A 214 -1.24 -8.11 -8.79
N TYR A 215 -1.08 -9.40 -9.02
CA TYR A 215 -1.94 -10.43 -8.44
C TYR A 215 -1.14 -11.21 -7.38
N MET A 216 -1.56 -11.15 -6.12
CA MET A 216 -0.83 -11.72 -5.00
C MET A 216 -1.70 -12.58 -4.08
N GLU A 217 -1.13 -13.68 -3.60
CA GLU A 217 -1.76 -14.59 -2.64
C GLU A 217 -1.07 -14.51 -1.29
N SER A 218 0.27 -14.38 -1.28
CA SER A 218 1.10 -14.21 -0.08
C SER A 218 2.36 -13.41 -0.38
N LEU A 219 3.06 -12.97 0.67
CA LEU A 219 4.37 -12.32 0.60
C LEU A 219 5.41 -13.20 1.31
N THR A 220 6.63 -13.23 0.78
CA THR A 220 7.77 -13.93 1.38
C THR A 220 8.65 -12.99 2.21
N ASN A 221 9.16 -11.92 1.58
CA ASN A 221 9.99 -10.91 2.25
C ASN A 221 9.27 -9.56 2.32
N ILE A 222 8.62 -9.32 3.46
CA ILE A 222 7.67 -8.22 3.62
C ILE A 222 8.39 -6.88 3.77
N ARG A 223 9.50 -6.81 4.50
CA ARG A 223 10.33 -5.59 4.59
C ARG A 223 10.87 -5.18 3.22
N LYS A 224 11.34 -6.16 2.43
CA LYS A 224 11.76 -5.93 1.03
C LYS A 224 10.61 -5.41 0.17
N PHE A 225 9.43 -6.02 0.26
CA PHE A 225 8.24 -5.59 -0.46
C PHE A 225 7.83 -4.16 -0.08
N MET A 226 7.70 -3.86 1.21
CA MET A 226 7.29 -2.54 1.70
C MET A 226 8.26 -1.45 1.26
N SER A 227 9.57 -1.73 1.34
CA SER A 227 10.59 -0.78 0.92
C SER A 227 10.57 -0.52 -0.60
N ALA A 228 10.45 -1.57 -1.42
CA ALA A 228 10.33 -1.42 -2.87
C ALA A 228 9.03 -0.70 -3.28
N ALA A 229 7.89 -1.11 -2.71
CA ALA A 229 6.59 -0.55 -3.02
C ALA A 229 6.50 0.93 -2.66
N ARG A 230 6.95 1.34 -1.47
CA ARG A 230 6.97 2.75 -1.03
C ARG A 230 7.83 3.63 -1.94
N ALA A 231 8.97 3.12 -2.40
CA ALA A 231 9.85 3.87 -3.30
C ALA A 231 9.21 4.05 -4.68
N VAL A 232 8.62 2.99 -5.23
CA VAL A 232 8.12 2.98 -6.62
C VAL A 232 6.72 3.61 -6.74
N SER A 233 5.83 3.40 -5.77
CA SER A 233 4.47 3.94 -5.80
C SER A 233 4.41 5.46 -5.86
N ARG A 234 5.47 6.15 -5.40
CA ARG A 234 5.62 7.61 -5.46
C ARG A 234 5.77 8.16 -6.88
N ILE A 235 6.15 7.31 -7.82
CA ILE A 235 6.46 7.71 -9.20
C ILE A 235 5.69 6.91 -10.25
N ARG A 236 5.30 5.67 -9.92
CA ARG A 236 4.57 4.76 -10.80
C ARG A 236 3.34 4.22 -10.06
N PRO A 237 2.14 4.25 -10.64
CA PRO A 237 0.98 3.57 -10.08
C PRO A 237 1.24 2.08 -9.90
N ILE A 238 0.86 1.57 -8.74
CA ILE A 238 0.81 0.14 -8.45
C ILE A 238 -0.60 -0.21 -8.04
N VAL A 239 -1.23 -1.13 -8.77
CA VAL A 239 -2.55 -1.68 -8.45
C VAL A 239 -2.39 -3.14 -8.06
N ALA A 240 -3.02 -3.57 -6.96
CA ALA A 240 -2.88 -4.91 -6.43
C ALA A 240 -4.23 -5.56 -6.11
N LEU A 241 -4.39 -6.81 -6.54
CA LEU A 241 -5.42 -7.73 -6.05
C LEU A 241 -4.77 -8.71 -5.07
N LYS A 242 -5.25 -8.72 -3.82
CA LYS A 242 -4.87 -9.70 -2.79
C LYS A 242 -5.97 -10.75 -2.62
N SER A 243 -5.67 -12.00 -2.96
CA SER A 243 -6.58 -13.12 -2.74
C SER A 243 -6.50 -13.64 -1.29
N GLY A 244 -7.47 -14.46 -0.85
CA GLY A 244 -7.47 -15.05 0.50
C GLY A 244 -7.90 -14.11 1.64
N ARG A 245 -8.82 -13.19 1.35
CA ARG A 245 -9.27 -12.09 2.24
C ARG A 245 -10.00 -12.53 3.50
N CYS A 246 -10.82 -13.57 3.39
CA CYS A 246 -11.59 -14.10 4.52
C CYS A 246 -10.97 -15.38 5.06
N ALA A 247 -11.31 -15.79 6.28
CA ALA A 247 -10.77 -17.02 6.88
C ALA A 247 -10.93 -18.26 5.98
N ALA A 248 -12.04 -18.38 5.25
CA ALA A 248 -12.25 -19.47 4.30
C ALA A 248 -11.32 -19.36 3.07
N GLY A 249 -11.20 -18.17 2.47
CA GLY A 249 -10.30 -17.92 1.34
C GLY A 249 -8.83 -18.08 1.73
N ALA A 250 -8.44 -17.62 2.92
CA ALA A 250 -7.11 -17.79 3.48
C ALA A 250 -6.76 -19.27 3.66
N ARG A 251 -7.69 -20.09 4.16
CA ARG A 251 -7.51 -21.55 4.23
C ARG A 251 -7.33 -22.17 2.84
N ALA A 252 -8.16 -21.79 1.86
CA ALA A 252 -8.05 -22.30 0.49
C ALA A 252 -6.70 -21.92 -0.16
N ALA A 253 -6.28 -20.66 -0.02
CA ALA A 253 -4.99 -20.17 -0.51
C ALA A 253 -3.81 -20.87 0.18
N LYS A 254 -3.91 -21.15 1.49
CA LYS A 254 -2.91 -21.94 2.23
C LYS A 254 -2.81 -23.37 1.72
N SER A 255 -3.93 -24.03 1.45
CA SER A 255 -3.92 -25.37 0.85
C SER A 255 -3.36 -25.39 -0.57
N HIS A 256 -3.49 -24.29 -1.31
CA HIS A 256 -2.98 -24.14 -2.67
C HIS A 256 -1.48 -23.79 -2.74
N THR A 257 -0.99 -22.96 -1.82
CA THR A 257 0.40 -22.41 -1.85
C THR A 257 1.34 -22.97 -0.80
N GLY A 258 0.80 -23.63 0.25
CA GLY A 258 1.56 -24.04 1.43
C GLY A 258 2.02 -22.90 2.34
N ALA A 259 1.74 -21.62 2.00
CA ALA A 259 2.19 -20.44 2.74
C ALA A 259 1.16 -19.96 3.78
N MET A 260 1.65 -19.29 4.85
CA MET A 260 0.77 -18.65 5.84
C MET A 260 0.15 -17.39 5.25
N VAL A 261 -1.15 -17.20 5.46
CA VAL A 261 -1.90 -16.00 5.03
C VAL A 261 -2.09 -15.10 6.25
N GLY A 262 -1.61 -13.85 6.17
CA GLY A 262 -1.74 -12.85 7.23
C GLY A 262 -3.13 -12.20 7.28
N ASP A 263 -3.37 -11.35 8.29
CA ASP A 263 -4.63 -10.64 8.48
C ASP A 263 -4.89 -9.63 7.34
N ASP A 264 -6.07 -9.69 6.73
CA ASP A 264 -6.42 -8.88 5.55
C ASP A 264 -6.42 -7.38 5.85
N ALA A 265 -6.85 -6.99 7.06
CA ALA A 265 -6.87 -5.58 7.48
C ALA A 265 -5.45 -5.01 7.63
N VAL A 266 -4.46 -5.86 7.93
CA VAL A 266 -3.06 -5.46 8.00
C VAL A 266 -2.48 -5.30 6.59
N TYR A 267 -2.86 -6.16 5.63
CA TYR A 267 -2.53 -5.97 4.21
C TYR A 267 -3.11 -4.67 3.66
N ASP A 268 -4.36 -4.31 4.01
CA ASP A 268 -4.97 -3.02 3.64
C ASP A 268 -4.14 -1.85 4.16
N ALA A 269 -3.83 -1.84 5.46
CA ALA A 269 -3.01 -0.82 6.07
C ALA A 269 -1.61 -0.74 5.43
N ALA A 270 -1.02 -1.89 5.07
CA ALA A 270 0.27 -1.98 4.42
C ALA A 270 0.27 -1.43 2.99
N PHE A 271 -0.73 -1.77 2.16
CA PHE A 271 -0.84 -1.26 0.80
C PHE A 271 -1.05 0.24 0.78
N GLU A 272 -1.93 0.75 1.64
CA GLU A 272 -2.13 2.19 1.76
C GLU A 272 -0.85 2.89 2.22
N ARG A 273 -0.17 2.35 3.25
CA ARG A 273 1.13 2.86 3.71
C ARG A 273 2.19 2.81 2.61
N ALA A 274 2.08 1.86 1.70
CA ALA A 274 2.95 1.70 0.54
C ALA A 274 2.54 2.55 -0.66
N GLY A 275 1.37 3.20 -0.69
CA GLY A 275 0.85 3.91 -1.85
C GLY A 275 0.30 3.00 -2.97
N ILE A 276 0.06 1.73 -2.67
CA ILE A 276 -0.56 0.76 -3.58
C ILE A 276 -2.08 0.96 -3.55
N VAL A 277 -2.71 0.97 -4.73
CA VAL A 277 -4.17 0.90 -4.83
C VAL A 277 -4.59 -0.55 -4.79
N ARG A 278 -5.38 -0.90 -3.77
CA ARG A 278 -5.99 -2.21 -3.68
C ARG A 278 -7.31 -2.25 -4.45
N VAL A 279 -7.53 -3.35 -5.15
CA VAL A 279 -8.81 -3.73 -5.75
C VAL A 279 -9.25 -5.09 -5.18
N ASP A 280 -10.53 -5.39 -5.34
CA ASP A 280 -11.19 -6.51 -4.69
C ASP A 280 -11.51 -7.66 -5.65
N THR A 281 -11.61 -7.37 -6.94
CA THR A 281 -11.93 -8.36 -7.98
C THR A 281 -10.93 -8.34 -9.14
N ILE A 282 -10.81 -9.48 -9.84
CA ILE A 282 -10.01 -9.55 -11.09
C ILE A 282 -10.57 -8.57 -12.12
N GLU A 283 -11.88 -8.36 -12.13
CA GLU A 283 -12.53 -7.42 -13.01
C GLU A 283 -12.08 -5.98 -12.75
N GLU A 284 -12.09 -5.52 -11.50
CA GLU A 284 -11.56 -4.20 -11.11
C GLU A 284 -10.06 -4.06 -11.42
N LEU A 285 -9.27 -5.11 -11.17
CA LEU A 285 -7.84 -5.14 -11.50
C LEU A 285 -7.61 -4.87 -12.98
N PHE A 286 -8.42 -5.52 -13.83
CA PHE A 286 -8.31 -5.41 -15.27
C PHE A 286 -8.86 -4.07 -15.79
N ASP A 287 -9.95 -3.58 -15.22
CA ASP A 287 -10.54 -2.30 -15.57
C ASP A 287 -9.61 -1.13 -15.23
N CYS A 288 -8.88 -1.22 -14.10
CA CYS A 288 -7.79 -0.30 -13.76
C CYS A 288 -6.59 -0.44 -14.70
N ALA A 289 -6.20 -1.68 -15.02
CA ALA A 289 -5.10 -1.95 -15.95
C ALA A 289 -5.37 -1.34 -17.34
N GLU A 290 -6.60 -1.45 -17.82
CA GLU A 290 -7.03 -0.88 -19.09
C GLU A 290 -6.95 0.65 -19.09
N LEU A 291 -7.47 1.30 -18.04
CA LEU A 291 -7.39 2.75 -17.87
C LEU A 291 -5.94 3.24 -17.85
N MET A 292 -5.06 2.60 -17.06
CA MET A 292 -3.64 2.95 -16.96
C MET A 292 -2.85 2.71 -18.25
N ALA A 293 -3.19 1.67 -19.01
CA ALA A 293 -2.50 1.33 -20.24
C ALA A 293 -2.81 2.34 -21.37
N LYS A 294 -4.02 2.91 -21.36
CA LYS A 294 -4.59 3.66 -22.48
C LYS A 294 -4.68 5.17 -22.24
N GLN A 295 -4.88 5.61 -21.00
CA GLN A 295 -5.19 7.01 -20.67
C GLN A 295 -4.20 7.59 -19.65
N PRO A 296 -4.03 8.93 -19.63
CA PRO A 296 -3.37 9.57 -18.51
C PRO A 296 -4.19 9.40 -17.22
N ARG A 297 -3.50 9.47 -16.09
CA ARG A 297 -4.11 9.48 -14.77
C ARG A 297 -5.05 10.69 -14.66
N PRO A 298 -6.25 10.54 -14.05
CA PRO A 298 -7.09 11.68 -13.73
C PRO A 298 -6.33 12.72 -12.91
N ALA A 299 -6.44 14.00 -13.29
CA ALA A 299 -5.75 15.09 -12.61
C ALA A 299 -6.45 15.51 -11.29
N GLY A 300 -7.73 15.18 -11.16
CA GLY A 300 -8.56 15.57 -10.04
C GLY A 300 -9.88 14.80 -10.01
N PRO A 301 -10.78 15.15 -9.06
CA PRO A 301 -12.02 14.43 -8.81
C PRO A 301 -13.14 14.76 -9.80
N GLY A 302 -13.01 15.82 -10.61
CA GLY A 302 -14.10 16.33 -11.44
C GLY A 302 -14.47 15.38 -12.59
N LEU A 303 -15.41 14.46 -12.37
CA LEU A 303 -15.91 13.58 -13.42
C LEU A 303 -17.12 14.18 -14.13
N ALA A 304 -16.99 14.43 -15.44
CA ALA A 304 -18.09 14.72 -16.34
C ALA A 304 -18.71 13.41 -16.85
N ILE A 305 -20.04 13.31 -16.83
CA ILE A 305 -20.76 12.13 -17.33
C ILE A 305 -21.69 12.58 -18.45
N ILE A 306 -21.44 12.14 -19.68
CA ILE A 306 -22.34 12.35 -20.82
C ILE A 306 -23.10 11.05 -21.08
N THR A 307 -24.42 11.12 -21.25
CA THR A 307 -25.25 9.95 -21.51
C THR A 307 -26.38 10.27 -22.49
N ASN A 308 -26.78 9.33 -23.35
CA ASN A 308 -28.04 9.42 -24.10
C ASN A 308 -29.24 8.81 -23.36
N ALA A 309 -29.06 8.33 -22.14
CA ALA A 309 -30.12 7.74 -21.35
C ALA A 309 -29.96 8.08 -19.86
N GLY A 310 -31.00 8.63 -19.27
CA GLY A 310 -31.00 9.03 -17.85
C GLY A 310 -30.69 7.89 -16.88
N GLY A 311 -31.23 6.68 -17.10
CA GLY A 311 -31.02 5.52 -16.22
C GLY A 311 -29.53 5.20 -15.97
N PRO A 312 -28.74 4.92 -17.02
CA PRO A 312 -27.30 4.75 -16.91
C PRO A 312 -26.55 5.95 -16.31
N GLY A 313 -27.01 7.18 -16.55
CA GLY A 313 -26.46 8.37 -15.91
C GLY A 313 -26.64 8.34 -14.38
N VAL A 314 -27.84 8.00 -13.92
CA VAL A 314 -28.13 7.82 -12.49
C VAL A 314 -27.27 6.72 -11.89
N MET A 315 -27.12 5.57 -12.57
CA MET A 315 -26.26 4.48 -12.11
C MET A 315 -24.80 4.92 -11.94
N ALA A 316 -24.28 5.77 -12.84
CA ALA A 316 -22.95 6.35 -12.71
C ALA A 316 -22.82 7.28 -11.49
N ALA A 317 -23.85 8.12 -11.24
CA ALA A 317 -23.88 9.01 -10.08
C ALA A 317 -23.99 8.23 -8.76
N ASP A 318 -24.84 7.19 -8.70
CA ASP A 318 -24.97 6.29 -7.55
C ASP A 318 -23.65 5.56 -7.27
N ALA A 319 -22.95 5.10 -8.32
CA ALA A 319 -21.64 4.50 -8.19
C ALA A 319 -20.63 5.47 -7.56
N LEU A 320 -20.58 6.74 -8.01
CA LEU A 320 -19.71 7.76 -7.40
C LEU A 320 -20.07 7.99 -5.92
N ALA A 321 -21.36 8.09 -5.61
CA ALA A 321 -21.85 8.33 -4.26
C ALA A 321 -21.47 7.18 -3.31
N SER A 322 -21.41 5.94 -3.79
CA SER A 322 -20.94 4.79 -3.00
C SER A 322 -19.47 4.91 -2.55
N TYR A 323 -18.67 5.71 -3.25
CA TYR A 323 -17.30 6.07 -2.89
C TYR A 323 -17.20 7.42 -2.15
N GLY A 324 -18.33 8.04 -1.81
CA GLY A 324 -18.40 9.36 -1.17
C GLY A 324 -17.98 10.51 -2.09
N MET A 325 -18.13 10.34 -3.41
CA MET A 325 -17.84 11.35 -4.43
C MET A 325 -19.13 11.79 -5.13
N GLU A 326 -19.11 12.98 -5.73
CA GLU A 326 -20.18 13.51 -6.57
C GLU A 326 -19.65 13.82 -7.98
N PRO A 327 -20.50 13.82 -9.01
CA PRO A 327 -20.12 14.31 -10.34
C PRO A 327 -19.65 15.78 -10.29
N ALA A 328 -18.84 16.19 -11.28
CA ALA A 328 -18.40 17.59 -11.39
C ALA A 328 -19.60 18.56 -11.46
N MET A 329 -19.59 19.59 -10.62
CA MET A 329 -20.62 20.63 -10.63
C MET A 329 -20.42 21.55 -11.82
N LEU A 330 -21.44 21.69 -12.67
CA LEU A 330 -21.37 22.56 -13.85
C LEU A 330 -21.32 24.04 -13.45
N THR A 331 -20.33 24.77 -13.95
CA THR A 331 -20.30 26.23 -13.80
C THR A 331 -21.37 26.90 -14.69
N PRO A 332 -21.77 28.15 -14.40
CA PRO A 332 -22.70 28.89 -15.25
C PRO A 332 -22.26 28.98 -16.72
N ASP A 333 -20.97 29.09 -16.98
CA ASP A 333 -20.40 29.19 -18.34
C ASP A 333 -20.54 27.87 -19.11
N THR A 334 -20.21 26.75 -18.46
CA THR A 334 -20.39 25.40 -19.04
C THR A 334 -21.87 25.11 -19.26
N HIS A 335 -22.73 25.44 -18.30
CA HIS A 335 -24.18 25.28 -18.43
C HIS A 335 -24.75 26.13 -19.57
N GLY A 336 -24.28 27.37 -19.74
CA GLY A 336 -24.65 28.24 -20.86
C GLY A 336 -24.25 27.65 -22.21
N SER A 337 -23.02 27.17 -22.32
CA SER A 337 -22.50 26.55 -23.54
C SER A 337 -23.27 25.29 -23.94
N LEU A 338 -23.64 24.44 -22.97
CA LEU A 338 -24.47 23.26 -23.21
C LEU A 338 -25.89 23.63 -23.67
N ASN A 339 -26.48 24.69 -23.11
CA ASN A 339 -27.82 25.16 -23.50
C ASN A 339 -27.91 25.64 -24.96
N GLU A 340 -26.82 26.13 -25.53
CA GLU A 340 -26.81 26.60 -26.92
C GLU A 340 -26.85 25.45 -27.93
N ILE A 341 -26.30 24.29 -27.57
CA ILE A 341 -26.12 23.14 -28.47
C ILE A 341 -27.08 21.97 -28.19
N LEU A 342 -27.57 21.83 -26.95
CA LEU A 342 -28.44 20.73 -26.55
C LEU A 342 -29.93 21.11 -26.62
N PRO A 343 -30.83 20.13 -26.88
CA PRO A 343 -32.26 20.38 -26.82
C PRO A 343 -32.69 20.86 -25.44
N ALA A 344 -33.67 21.76 -25.36
CA ALA A 344 -34.13 22.37 -24.09
C ALA A 344 -34.50 21.36 -22.98
N ALA A 345 -34.82 20.12 -23.33
CA ALA A 345 -35.19 19.04 -22.43
C ALA A 345 -34.02 18.21 -21.86
N TRP A 346 -32.75 18.58 -22.15
CA TRP A 346 -31.58 17.93 -21.53
C TRP A 346 -31.60 18.09 -20.00
N SER A 347 -30.77 17.36 -19.27
CA SER A 347 -30.86 17.28 -17.79
C SER A 347 -30.56 18.58 -17.03
N HIS A 348 -29.92 19.58 -17.63
CA HIS A 348 -29.43 20.80 -16.97
C HIS A 348 -28.52 20.54 -15.76
N GLY A 349 -27.78 19.42 -15.80
CA GLY A 349 -26.92 18.97 -14.70
C GLY A 349 -25.87 17.95 -15.14
N ASN A 350 -25.13 17.42 -14.18
CA ASN A 350 -24.20 16.32 -14.37
C ASN A 350 -24.71 15.12 -13.54
N PRO A 351 -25.18 14.03 -14.16
CA PRO A 351 -25.00 13.61 -15.55
C PRO A 351 -25.67 14.48 -16.62
N ILE A 352 -24.94 14.74 -17.71
CA ILE A 352 -25.38 15.49 -18.90
C ILE A 352 -26.15 14.51 -19.80
N ASP A 353 -27.47 14.44 -19.61
CA ASP A 353 -28.37 13.61 -20.43
C ASP A 353 -28.74 14.35 -21.72
N ILE A 354 -28.16 13.89 -22.83
CA ILE A 354 -28.34 14.46 -24.17
C ILE A 354 -29.50 13.82 -24.95
N LEU A 355 -30.37 13.06 -24.26
CA LEU A 355 -31.58 12.41 -24.75
C LEU A 355 -31.36 11.18 -25.64
N GLY A 356 -32.37 10.30 -25.70
CA GLY A 356 -32.29 9.00 -26.39
C GLY A 356 -32.18 9.05 -27.91
N ASP A 357 -32.53 10.18 -28.54
CA ASP A 357 -32.38 10.44 -29.97
C ASP A 357 -31.03 11.05 -30.34
N ALA A 358 -30.07 11.08 -29.40
CA ALA A 358 -28.77 11.70 -29.59
C ALA A 358 -28.00 11.13 -30.80
N THR A 359 -27.69 12.01 -31.75
CA THR A 359 -26.82 11.72 -32.89
C THR A 359 -25.35 11.75 -32.49
N ALA A 360 -24.48 11.17 -33.32
CA ALA A 360 -23.03 11.25 -33.13
C ALA A 360 -22.51 12.70 -33.08
N GLU A 361 -23.12 13.61 -33.85
CA GLU A 361 -22.82 15.04 -33.82
C GLU A 361 -23.16 15.67 -32.45
N ARG A 362 -24.31 15.34 -31.86
CA ARG A 362 -24.71 15.84 -30.54
C ARG A 362 -23.74 15.39 -29.45
N TYR A 363 -23.29 14.13 -29.52
CA TYR A 363 -22.21 13.64 -28.65
C TYR A 363 -20.93 14.46 -28.85
N GLY A 364 -20.48 14.65 -30.09
CA GLY A 364 -19.28 15.42 -30.41
C GLY A 364 -19.30 16.84 -29.82
N GLN A 365 -20.39 17.57 -30.01
CA GLN A 365 -20.57 18.92 -29.48
C GLN A 365 -20.53 18.95 -27.95
N ALA A 366 -21.24 18.04 -27.28
CA ALA A 366 -21.23 17.96 -25.81
C ALA A 366 -19.83 17.62 -25.26
N ILE A 367 -19.11 16.71 -25.92
CA ILE A 367 -17.73 16.32 -25.56
C ILE A 367 -16.79 17.53 -25.67
N GLU A 368 -16.91 18.35 -26.73
CA GLU A 368 -16.08 19.55 -26.91
C GLU A 368 -16.30 20.58 -25.81
N VAL A 369 -17.54 20.80 -25.39
CA VAL A 369 -17.85 21.70 -24.26
C VAL A 369 -17.22 21.17 -22.96
N CYS A 370 -17.35 19.88 -22.67
CA CYS A 370 -16.72 19.28 -21.48
C CYS A 370 -15.19 19.38 -21.49
N PHE A 371 -14.53 19.30 -22.65
CA PHE A 371 -13.08 19.48 -22.74
C PHE A 371 -12.61 20.93 -22.56
N ALA A 372 -13.50 21.91 -22.78
CA ALA A 372 -13.23 23.32 -22.55
C ALA A 372 -13.46 23.76 -21.09
N ALA A 373 -14.29 23.01 -20.35
CA ALA A 373 -14.60 23.26 -18.94
C ALA A 373 -13.37 23.04 -18.03
N GLN A 374 -13.13 23.97 -17.10
CA GLN A 374 -11.98 23.90 -16.18
C GLN A 374 -12.27 23.08 -14.92
N GLU A 375 -13.55 22.95 -14.57
CA GLU A 375 -14.05 22.19 -13.43
C GLU A 375 -14.05 20.66 -13.65
N MET A 376 -13.69 20.20 -14.85
CA MET A 376 -13.69 18.79 -15.23
C MET A 376 -12.26 18.26 -15.44
N ASP A 377 -11.96 17.11 -14.84
CA ASP A 377 -10.66 16.43 -14.91
C ASP A 377 -10.73 15.13 -15.73
N ALA A 378 -11.93 14.57 -15.87
CA ALA A 378 -12.19 13.32 -16.58
C ALA A 378 -13.59 13.29 -17.22
N LEU A 379 -13.77 12.43 -18.22
CA LEU A 379 -15.03 12.29 -18.96
C LEU A 379 -15.36 10.81 -19.12
N LEU A 380 -16.56 10.47 -18.63
CA LEU A 380 -17.25 9.24 -18.91
C LEU A 380 -18.31 9.49 -19.99
N VAL A 381 -18.17 8.84 -21.14
CA VAL A 381 -19.22 8.81 -22.18
C VAL A 381 -19.99 7.50 -22.06
N ILE A 382 -21.30 7.59 -21.85
CA ILE A 382 -22.20 6.45 -21.74
C ILE A 382 -23.07 6.38 -22.97
N LEU A 383 -23.18 5.20 -23.56
CA LEU A 383 -24.06 4.95 -24.69
C LEU A 383 -24.92 3.71 -24.44
N THR A 384 -26.21 3.87 -24.67
CA THR A 384 -27.16 2.78 -24.86
C THR A 384 -27.65 2.75 -26.30
N PRO A 385 -27.78 1.57 -26.94
CA PRO A 385 -28.31 1.47 -28.29
C PRO A 385 -29.79 1.86 -28.32
N GLN A 386 -30.15 2.70 -29.29
CA GLN A 386 -31.51 3.12 -29.58
C GLN A 386 -31.73 3.01 -31.09
N ALA A 387 -32.97 2.92 -31.55
CA ALA A 387 -33.27 2.73 -32.97
C ALA A 387 -32.65 3.80 -33.91
N MET A 388 -32.42 5.02 -33.40
CA MET A 388 -31.86 6.15 -34.15
C MET A 388 -30.37 6.40 -33.84
N THR A 389 -29.79 5.67 -32.90
CA THR A 389 -28.40 5.88 -32.42
C THR A 389 -27.50 4.84 -33.05
N ASP A 390 -26.48 5.26 -33.77
CA ASP A 390 -25.42 4.38 -34.29
C ASP A 390 -24.23 4.35 -33.31
N PRO A 391 -24.03 3.24 -32.56
CA PRO A 391 -22.96 3.13 -31.57
C PRO A 391 -21.55 3.23 -32.17
N SER A 392 -21.40 2.83 -33.44
CA SER A 392 -20.12 2.88 -34.17
C SER A 392 -19.81 4.30 -34.61
N ALA A 393 -20.80 5.02 -35.13
CA ALA A 393 -20.63 6.43 -35.51
C ALA A 393 -20.26 7.30 -34.30
N VAL A 394 -20.91 7.09 -33.15
CA VAL A 394 -20.57 7.82 -31.90
C VAL A 394 -19.13 7.50 -31.46
N ALA A 395 -18.70 6.22 -31.53
CA ALA A 395 -17.34 5.82 -31.21
C ALA A 395 -16.29 6.48 -32.13
N THR A 396 -16.60 6.60 -33.43
CA THR A 396 -15.75 7.30 -34.40
C THR A 396 -15.63 8.78 -34.06
N VAL A 397 -16.75 9.48 -33.79
CA VAL A 397 -16.72 10.90 -33.42
C VAL A 397 -15.91 11.13 -32.14
N LEU A 398 -16.11 10.32 -31.09
CA LEU A 398 -15.32 10.42 -29.87
C LEU A 398 -13.82 10.25 -30.16
N THR A 399 -13.46 9.31 -31.03
CA THR A 399 -12.07 9.09 -31.45
C THR A 399 -11.49 10.27 -32.23
N GLU A 400 -12.26 10.87 -33.13
CA GLU A 400 -11.86 12.02 -33.95
C GLU A 400 -11.62 13.27 -33.11
N VAL A 401 -12.54 13.59 -32.18
CA VAL A 401 -12.39 14.72 -31.26
C VAL A 401 -11.13 14.57 -30.40
N LEU A 402 -10.87 13.36 -29.88
CA LEU A 402 -9.65 13.09 -29.11
C LEU A 402 -8.37 13.24 -29.94
N LYS A 403 -8.35 12.72 -31.17
CA LYS A 403 -7.20 12.85 -32.09
C LYS A 403 -6.92 14.31 -32.44
N GLY A 404 -7.96 15.09 -32.76
CA GLY A 404 -7.84 16.52 -33.05
C GLY A 404 -7.17 17.30 -31.91
N ARG A 405 -7.51 16.98 -30.66
CA ARG A 405 -6.88 17.59 -29.47
C ARG A 405 -5.44 17.13 -29.25
N GLN A 406 -5.12 15.86 -29.47
CA GLN A 406 -3.75 15.34 -29.33
C GLN A 406 -2.77 16.03 -30.28
N VAL A 407 -3.19 16.29 -31.52
CA VAL A 407 -2.40 17.06 -32.51
C VAL A 407 -2.22 18.51 -32.06
N GLY A 408 -3.27 19.17 -31.57
CA GLY A 408 -3.19 20.53 -31.03
C GLY A 408 -2.27 20.64 -29.80
N HIS A 409 -2.28 19.64 -28.92
CA HIS A 409 -1.38 19.56 -27.76
C HIS A 409 0.08 19.28 -28.12
N GLN A 410 0.35 18.44 -29.12
CA GLN A 410 1.70 18.22 -29.63
C GLN A 410 2.28 19.49 -30.25
N LEU A 411 1.46 20.23 -31.02
CA LEU A 411 1.86 21.50 -31.63
C LEU A 411 2.10 22.58 -30.56
N ARG A 412 1.23 22.71 -29.55
CA ARG A 412 1.47 23.60 -28.39
C ARG A 412 2.72 23.23 -27.61
N ARG A 413 2.99 21.94 -27.36
CA ARG A 413 4.24 21.50 -26.70
C ARG A 413 5.50 21.82 -27.49
N LEU A 414 5.44 21.79 -28.82
CA LEU A 414 6.54 22.20 -29.69
C LEU A 414 6.76 23.72 -29.58
N LEU A 415 5.69 24.50 -29.54
CA LEU A 415 5.75 25.96 -29.36
C LEU A 415 6.23 26.35 -27.95
N ASP A 416 5.72 25.73 -26.88
CA ASP A 416 6.16 25.95 -25.49
C ASP A 416 7.64 25.57 -25.26
N ARG A 417 8.18 24.63 -26.06
CA ARG A 417 9.62 24.28 -26.04
C ARG A 417 10.49 25.30 -26.78
N MET A 418 9.90 26.08 -27.68
CA MET A 418 10.60 27.14 -28.41
C MET A 418 10.48 28.50 -27.71
N GLU A 419 9.44 28.73 -26.92
CA GLU A 419 9.22 29.99 -26.21
C GLU A 419 9.57 29.85 -24.72
N THR A 420 10.73 30.40 -24.35
CA THR A 420 11.20 30.36 -22.97
C THR A 420 10.40 31.37 -22.11
N ALA A 421 9.54 30.85 -21.23
CA ALA A 421 9.20 31.43 -19.92
C ALA A 421 8.39 32.75 -19.84
N LEU A 422 7.28 32.93 -20.59
CA LEU A 422 6.44 34.15 -20.45
C LEU A 422 4.91 33.99 -20.48
N THR A 423 4.35 32.83 -20.11
CA THR A 423 2.89 32.74 -19.88
C THR A 423 2.56 31.89 -18.67
N GLU A 424 2.22 32.56 -17.56
CA GLU A 424 1.39 32.00 -16.50
C GLU A 424 0.02 31.59 -17.09
N GLY A 425 -0.46 30.39 -16.76
CA GLY A 425 -1.90 30.09 -16.80
C GLY A 425 -2.41 28.98 -17.73
N LEU A 426 -1.60 28.39 -18.63
CA LEU A 426 -2.07 27.26 -19.46
C LEU A 426 -1.37 25.96 -19.07
N ARG A 427 -1.73 25.40 -17.89
CA ARG A 427 -1.48 23.98 -17.62
C ARG A 427 -2.20 23.20 -18.73
N GLY A 428 -1.46 22.54 -19.62
CA GLY A 428 -2.04 21.55 -20.53
C GLY A 428 -2.62 20.40 -19.71
N GLN A 429 -3.89 20.53 -19.31
CA GLN A 429 -4.58 19.62 -18.41
C GLN A 429 -4.71 18.27 -19.13
N ARG A 430 -4.14 17.22 -18.55
CA ARG A 430 -4.26 15.86 -19.07
C ARG A 430 -5.63 15.34 -18.67
N TYR A 431 -6.54 15.35 -19.63
CA TYR A 431 -7.92 14.97 -19.44
C TYR A 431 -8.07 13.46 -19.67
N SER A 432 -8.59 12.70 -18.70
CA SER A 432 -8.76 11.25 -18.82
C SER A 432 -10.13 10.91 -19.42
N VAL A 433 -10.18 10.06 -20.45
CA VAL A 433 -11.42 9.79 -21.19
C VAL A 433 -11.68 8.30 -21.30
N PHE A 434 -12.89 7.90 -20.94
CA PHE A 434 -13.31 6.50 -20.94
C PHE A 434 -14.80 6.39 -21.22
N ALA A 435 -15.22 5.18 -21.55
CA ALA A 435 -16.51 4.91 -22.19
C ALA A 435 -17.26 3.76 -21.49
N ALA A 436 -18.59 3.85 -21.41
CA ALA A 436 -19.47 2.74 -21.04
C ALA A 436 -20.44 2.46 -22.20
N TRP A 437 -20.13 1.46 -23.02
CA TRP A 437 -20.97 1.06 -24.16
C TRP A 437 -21.82 -0.12 -23.71
N MET A 438 -23.07 0.15 -23.32
CA MET A 438 -23.95 -0.85 -22.73
C MET A 438 -24.69 -1.62 -23.81
N GLY A 439 -24.60 -2.96 -23.79
CA GLY A 439 -25.26 -3.81 -24.76
C GLY A 439 -24.41 -5.01 -25.20
N GLY A 440 -24.86 -5.68 -26.25
CA GLY A 440 -24.17 -6.80 -26.89
C GLY A 440 -23.90 -6.52 -28.36
N VAL A 441 -24.63 -7.19 -29.25
CA VAL A 441 -24.37 -7.21 -30.70
C VAL A 441 -24.18 -5.82 -31.31
N ASP A 442 -25.10 -4.88 -31.07
CA ASP A 442 -25.10 -3.57 -31.74
C ASP A 442 -23.95 -2.65 -31.31
N VAL A 443 -23.35 -2.89 -30.14
CA VAL A 443 -22.28 -2.04 -29.58
C VAL A 443 -20.88 -2.60 -29.80
N GLU A 444 -20.74 -3.87 -30.20
CA GLU A 444 -19.43 -4.54 -30.34
C GLU A 444 -18.50 -3.82 -31.33
N GLN A 445 -19.02 -3.36 -32.47
CA GLN A 445 -18.21 -2.61 -33.43
C GLN A 445 -17.75 -1.27 -32.87
N GLY A 446 -18.62 -0.54 -32.16
CA GLY A 446 -18.27 0.68 -31.45
C GLY A 446 -17.17 0.43 -30.40
N ARG A 447 -17.30 -0.63 -29.59
CA ARG A 447 -16.27 -1.03 -28.61
C ARG A 447 -14.93 -1.34 -29.28
N ALA A 448 -14.94 -2.03 -30.41
CA ALA A 448 -13.71 -2.31 -31.17
C ALA A 448 -13.02 -1.01 -31.64
N ILE A 449 -13.77 -0.06 -32.20
CA ILE A 449 -13.26 1.25 -32.61
C ILE A 449 -12.61 1.98 -31.42
N LEU A 450 -13.28 2.01 -30.27
CA LEU A 450 -12.76 2.65 -29.06
C LEU A 450 -11.49 1.96 -28.54
N HIS A 451 -11.44 0.63 -28.53
CA HIS A 451 -10.24 -0.12 -28.15
C HIS A 451 -9.06 0.17 -29.07
N GLU A 452 -9.29 0.26 -30.38
CA GLU A 452 -8.26 0.63 -31.36
C GLU A 452 -7.77 2.07 -31.19
N ALA A 453 -8.66 2.97 -30.77
CA ALA A 453 -8.34 4.35 -30.45
C ALA A 453 -7.60 4.54 -29.11
N GLY A 454 -7.45 3.48 -28.31
CA GLY A 454 -6.90 3.59 -26.96
C GLY A 454 -7.85 4.27 -25.98
N ILE A 455 -9.16 4.03 -26.10
CA ILE A 455 -10.17 4.48 -25.15
C ILE A 455 -10.63 3.27 -24.32
N PRO A 456 -10.46 3.28 -22.99
CA PRO A 456 -11.00 2.25 -22.10
C PRO A 456 -12.50 2.17 -22.25
N THR A 457 -13.02 0.98 -22.51
CA THR A 457 -14.45 0.79 -22.76
C THR A 457 -15.01 -0.31 -21.87
N TYR A 458 -15.98 0.06 -21.06
CA TYR A 458 -16.61 -0.78 -20.05
C TYR A 458 -18.03 -1.17 -20.48
N GLU A 459 -18.52 -2.27 -19.92
CA GLU A 459 -19.86 -2.78 -20.22
C GLU A 459 -20.94 -2.05 -19.43
N THR A 460 -20.59 -1.45 -18.28
CA THR A 460 -21.51 -0.75 -17.39
C THR A 460 -20.86 0.53 -16.83
N PRO A 461 -21.66 1.55 -16.47
CA PRO A 461 -21.15 2.79 -15.89
C PRO A 461 -20.47 2.60 -14.53
N GLU A 462 -20.93 1.68 -13.69
CA GLU A 462 -20.37 1.45 -12.35
C GLU A 462 -18.92 0.95 -12.43
N ARG A 463 -18.62 0.07 -13.39
CA ARG A 463 -17.26 -0.40 -13.66
C ARG A 463 -16.35 0.74 -14.09
N ALA A 464 -16.85 1.59 -14.99
CA ALA A 464 -16.12 2.75 -15.47
C ALA A 464 -15.81 3.73 -14.34
N VAL A 465 -16.80 4.00 -13.49
CA VAL A 465 -16.65 4.84 -12.29
C VAL A 465 -15.70 4.21 -11.29
N ALA A 466 -15.79 2.91 -11.01
CA ALA A 466 -14.89 2.23 -10.09
C ALA A 466 -13.42 2.34 -10.55
N ALA A 467 -13.14 2.10 -11.83
CA ALA A 467 -11.80 2.26 -12.39
C ALA A 467 -11.27 3.70 -12.25
N PHE A 468 -12.12 4.70 -12.52
CA PHE A 468 -11.79 6.10 -12.31
C PHE A 468 -11.48 6.41 -10.84
N VAL A 469 -12.34 5.98 -9.90
CA VAL A 469 -12.18 6.24 -8.47
C VAL A 469 -10.91 5.57 -7.93
N HIS A 470 -10.59 4.35 -8.35
CA HIS A 470 -9.34 3.68 -7.97
C HIS A 470 -8.11 4.47 -8.45
N MET A 471 -8.14 4.99 -9.68
CA MET A 471 -7.02 5.77 -10.23
C MET A 471 -6.93 7.18 -9.64
N PHE A 472 -8.06 7.79 -9.30
CA PHE A 472 -8.09 9.02 -8.52
C PHE A 472 -7.60 8.79 -7.09
N SER A 473 -7.96 7.67 -6.47
CA SER A 473 -7.47 7.27 -5.14
C SER A 473 -5.96 7.09 -5.14
N TYR A 474 -5.35 6.60 -6.22
CA TYR A 474 -3.89 6.61 -6.36
C TYR A 474 -3.31 8.03 -6.31
N GLN A 475 -3.88 8.98 -7.05
CA GLN A 475 -3.43 10.38 -7.05
C GLN A 475 -3.54 10.99 -5.64
N ARG A 476 -4.66 10.74 -4.96
CA ARG A 476 -4.85 11.13 -3.56
C ARG A 476 -3.80 10.49 -2.65
N ASN A 477 -3.55 9.18 -2.77
CA ASN A 477 -2.53 8.48 -1.98
C ASN A 477 -1.13 9.05 -2.23
N LEU A 478 -0.83 9.45 -3.47
CA LEU A 478 0.43 10.09 -3.83
C LEU A 478 0.57 11.46 -3.16
N GLU A 479 -0.46 12.29 -3.23
CA GLU A 479 -0.48 13.58 -2.54
C GLU A 479 -0.26 13.41 -1.03
N LEU A 480 -0.86 12.38 -0.42
CA LEU A 480 -0.63 12.03 0.99
C LEU A 480 0.81 11.61 1.26
N LEU A 481 1.42 10.81 0.39
CA LEU A 481 2.84 10.45 0.48
C LEU A 481 3.78 11.63 0.25
N GLN A 482 3.30 12.72 -0.36
CA GLN A 482 4.07 13.94 -0.63
C GLN A 482 3.78 15.06 0.37
N GLN A 483 2.76 14.91 1.24
CA GLN A 483 2.45 15.89 2.27
C GLN A 483 3.64 16.03 3.22
N LEU A 484 4.07 17.28 3.38
CA LEU A 484 5.14 17.63 4.30
C LEU A 484 4.62 17.53 5.73
N SER A 485 5.30 16.74 6.56
CA SER A 485 4.97 16.67 7.98
C SER A 485 5.44 17.93 8.68
N PRO A 486 4.60 18.56 9.53
CA PRO A 486 5.08 19.58 10.45
C PRO A 486 5.99 18.93 11.51
N LYS A 487 6.97 19.69 12.02
CA LYS A 487 7.87 19.24 13.09
C LYS A 487 7.09 18.70 14.29
N SER A 488 7.44 17.50 14.73
CA SER A 488 6.90 16.87 15.93
C SER A 488 7.92 16.94 17.06
N GLN A 489 7.54 17.51 18.21
CA GLN A 489 8.38 17.62 19.42
C GLN A 489 8.41 16.31 20.26
N VAL A 490 7.72 15.26 19.82
CA VAL A 490 7.35 14.10 20.66
C VAL A 490 8.54 13.21 21.10
N ALA A 491 9.68 13.26 20.39
CA ALA A 491 10.74 12.26 20.57
C ALA A 491 11.68 12.50 21.77
N GLU A 492 11.72 13.70 22.35
CA GLU A 492 12.77 14.08 23.32
C GLU A 492 12.41 13.80 24.80
N ASP A 493 11.13 13.54 25.11
CA ASP A 493 10.63 13.48 26.50
C ASP A 493 10.32 12.06 27.04
N CYS A 494 10.67 10.98 26.33
CA CYS A 494 10.31 9.62 26.75
C CYS A 494 11.34 8.97 27.70
N ASP A 495 10.89 8.46 28.86
CA ASP A 495 11.72 7.67 29.80
C ASP A 495 11.82 6.19 29.36
N ARG A 496 12.64 5.95 28.33
CA ARG A 496 12.91 4.60 27.81
C ARG A 496 13.53 3.68 28.88
N THR A 497 14.37 4.23 29.74
CA THR A 497 15.06 3.46 30.79
C THR A 497 14.07 2.96 31.84
N GLY A 498 13.17 3.82 32.31
CA GLY A 498 12.12 3.48 33.27
C GLY A 498 11.16 2.43 32.73
N ALA A 499 10.61 2.64 31.52
CA ALA A 499 9.73 1.67 30.87
C ALA A 499 10.42 0.32 30.65
N GLY A 500 11.65 0.32 30.12
CA GLY A 500 12.42 -0.90 29.90
C GLY A 500 12.77 -1.62 31.20
N GLY A 501 12.96 -0.89 32.31
CA GLY A 501 13.16 -1.46 33.64
C GLY A 501 11.96 -2.25 34.15
N VAL A 502 10.73 -1.75 33.92
CA VAL A 502 9.48 -2.45 34.27
C VAL A 502 9.31 -3.71 33.43
N ILE A 503 9.48 -3.60 32.10
CA ILE A 503 9.33 -4.73 31.17
C ILE A 503 10.32 -5.85 31.47
N ARG A 504 11.61 -5.51 31.63
CA ARG A 504 12.66 -6.51 31.94
C ARG A 504 12.40 -7.21 33.27
N ARG A 505 11.95 -6.48 34.30
CA ARG A 505 11.62 -7.06 35.61
C ARG A 505 10.46 -8.06 35.53
N ALA A 506 9.43 -7.72 34.76
CA ALA A 506 8.30 -8.63 34.56
C ALA A 506 8.72 -9.91 33.86
N LEU A 507 9.49 -9.80 32.77
CA LEU A 507 10.02 -10.96 32.03
C LEU A 507 10.97 -11.81 32.87
N SER A 508 11.85 -11.20 33.67
CA SER A 508 12.76 -11.94 34.56
C SER A 508 12.02 -12.71 35.65
N ASN A 509 10.84 -12.25 36.04
CA ASN A 509 9.97 -12.92 37.01
C ASN A 509 9.05 -13.98 36.34
N GLY A 510 9.20 -14.22 35.04
CA GLY A 510 8.37 -15.18 34.29
C GLY A 510 6.95 -14.70 33.99
N ALA A 511 6.65 -13.41 34.18
CA ALA A 511 5.33 -12.86 33.88
C ALA A 511 5.16 -12.65 32.37
N SER A 512 4.05 -13.14 31.82
CA SER A 512 3.63 -12.91 30.42
C SER A 512 2.75 -11.67 30.25
N GLN A 513 2.42 -10.97 31.34
CA GLN A 513 1.53 -9.82 31.34
C GLN A 513 1.87 -8.86 32.47
N LEU A 514 1.73 -7.55 32.21
CA LEU A 514 1.83 -6.51 33.22
C LEU A 514 0.48 -6.27 33.92
N GLY A 515 0.51 -6.04 35.24
CA GLY A 515 -0.64 -5.56 35.99
C GLY A 515 -1.04 -4.13 35.60
N GLU A 516 -2.18 -3.66 36.10
CA GLU A 516 -2.71 -2.31 35.77
C GLU A 516 -1.75 -1.18 36.16
N LEU A 517 -1.07 -1.30 37.31
CA LEU A 517 -0.12 -0.28 37.79
C LEU A 517 1.13 -0.22 36.93
N ASP A 518 1.73 -1.37 36.62
CA ASP A 518 2.93 -1.46 35.78
C ASP A 518 2.62 -1.03 34.35
N SER A 519 1.46 -1.44 33.81
CA SER A 519 0.99 -1.00 32.48
C SER A 519 0.86 0.53 32.42
N LYS A 520 0.21 1.15 33.41
CA LYS A 520 0.08 2.61 33.49
C LYS A 520 1.41 3.32 33.75
N ALA A 521 2.36 2.70 34.45
CA ALA A 521 3.70 3.23 34.63
C ALA A 521 4.47 3.28 33.31
N VAL A 522 4.40 2.21 32.50
CA VAL A 522 4.98 2.17 31.15
C VAL A 522 4.36 3.24 30.24
N LEU A 523 3.03 3.35 30.22
CA LEU A 523 2.33 4.39 29.45
C LEU A 523 2.75 5.82 29.88
N ARG A 524 2.83 6.07 31.19
CA ARG A 524 3.27 7.36 31.73
C ARG A 524 4.73 7.68 31.40
N ALA A 525 5.61 6.69 31.33
CA ALA A 525 7.00 6.87 30.93
C ALA A 525 7.14 7.37 29.48
N TYR A 526 6.16 7.04 28.63
CA TYR A 526 6.04 7.60 27.26
C TYR A 526 5.13 8.84 27.22
N GLY A 527 4.73 9.34 28.39
CA GLY A 527 3.86 10.50 28.58
C GLY A 527 2.47 10.34 27.98
N ILE A 528 1.96 9.11 27.86
CA ILE A 528 0.55 8.87 27.56
C ILE A 528 -0.24 9.20 28.84
N PRO A 529 -1.27 10.07 28.79
CA PRO A 529 -2.02 10.44 29.98
C PRO A 529 -2.74 9.24 30.59
N VAL A 530 -2.48 8.95 31.86
CA VAL A 530 -3.14 7.86 32.60
C VAL A 530 -3.81 8.42 33.85
N VAL A 531 -4.95 7.84 34.23
CA VAL A 531 -5.58 8.18 35.51
C VAL A 531 -4.65 7.81 36.67
N ARG A 532 -4.62 8.65 37.72
CA ARG A 532 -3.83 8.36 38.91
C ARG A 532 -4.40 7.14 39.63
N THR A 533 -3.66 6.04 39.60
CA THR A 533 -4.05 4.75 40.19
C THR A 533 -3.05 4.36 41.26
N LEU A 534 -3.54 3.94 42.42
CA LEU A 534 -2.72 3.52 43.57
C LEU A 534 -3.14 2.12 44.05
N LEU A 535 -2.17 1.33 44.52
CA LEU A 535 -2.42 0.01 45.12
C LEU A 535 -2.84 0.17 46.58
N ALA A 536 -3.80 -0.63 47.01
CA ALA A 536 -4.17 -0.84 48.40
C ALA A 536 -4.25 -2.34 48.67
N GLU A 537 -3.41 -2.87 49.56
CA GLU A 537 -3.38 -4.31 49.87
C GLU A 537 -4.57 -4.72 50.74
N ASN A 538 -5.09 -3.78 51.53
CA ASN A 538 -6.23 -4.01 52.42
C ASN A 538 -7.17 -2.79 52.50
N LEU A 539 -8.31 -2.97 53.16
CA LEU A 539 -9.31 -1.92 53.33
C LEU A 539 -8.78 -0.67 54.06
N ASN A 540 -7.87 -0.82 55.04
CA ASN A 540 -7.32 0.35 55.73
C ASN A 540 -6.44 1.19 54.79
N ASP A 541 -5.74 0.56 53.86
CA ASP A 541 -4.98 1.26 52.82
C ASP A 541 -5.93 2.04 51.91
N VAL A 542 -7.03 1.42 51.46
CA VAL A 542 -8.05 2.09 50.64
C VAL A 542 -8.52 3.40 51.30
N LEU A 543 -8.86 3.35 52.60
CA LEU A 543 -9.33 4.53 53.34
C LEU A 543 -8.27 5.60 53.50
N ARG A 544 -6.99 5.22 53.63
CA ARG A 544 -5.86 6.16 53.69
C ARG A 544 -5.60 6.89 52.37
N LEU A 545 -5.99 6.30 51.24
CA LEU A 545 -5.79 6.91 49.92
C LEU A 545 -6.81 8.02 49.60
N VAL A 546 -8.00 8.00 50.24
CA VAL A 546 -9.13 8.89 49.93
C VAL A 546 -8.77 10.38 49.93
N PRO A 547 -8.09 10.94 50.96
CA PRO A 547 -7.78 12.38 50.99
C PRO A 547 -6.92 12.84 49.81
N SER A 548 -6.13 11.92 49.23
CA SER A 548 -5.22 12.22 48.13
C SER A 548 -5.83 12.06 46.73
N LEU A 549 -6.95 11.33 46.61
CA LEU A 549 -7.59 10.99 45.34
C LEU A 549 -8.92 11.74 45.14
N GLY A 550 -9.68 11.98 46.21
CA GLY A 550 -10.99 12.63 46.16
C GLY A 550 -12.10 11.75 45.57
N TYR A 551 -13.36 12.07 45.88
CA TYR A 551 -14.54 11.38 45.35
C TYR A 551 -15.07 12.03 44.05
N PRO A 552 -15.77 11.28 43.17
CA PRO A 552 -16.02 9.83 43.25
C PRO A 552 -14.81 8.98 42.86
N LEU A 553 -14.76 7.76 43.39
CA LEU A 553 -13.69 6.79 43.17
C LEU A 553 -14.21 5.58 42.38
N ALA A 554 -13.27 4.90 41.72
CA ALA A 554 -13.42 3.56 41.19
C ALA A 554 -12.42 2.63 41.89
N MET A 555 -12.88 1.42 42.20
CA MET A 555 -12.08 0.37 42.82
C MET A 555 -12.06 -0.85 41.91
N LYS A 556 -10.86 -1.36 41.62
CA LYS A 556 -10.69 -2.54 40.77
C LYS A 556 -9.80 -3.57 41.45
N LEU A 557 -10.00 -4.84 41.15
CA LEU A 557 -9.17 -5.94 41.63
C LEU A 557 -7.74 -5.84 41.10
N ALA A 558 -6.76 -6.04 41.98
CA ALA A 558 -5.35 -6.19 41.62
C ALA A 558 -4.91 -7.66 41.81
N SER A 559 -4.80 -8.40 40.71
CA SER A 559 -4.42 -9.81 40.70
C SER A 559 -3.66 -10.14 39.40
N PRO A 560 -2.53 -10.88 39.46
CA PRO A 560 -1.85 -11.37 38.27
C PRO A 560 -2.61 -12.52 37.58
N ASP A 561 -3.38 -13.29 38.34
CA ASP A 561 -4.08 -14.50 37.86
C ASP A 561 -5.43 -14.19 37.22
N ILE A 562 -6.02 -13.03 37.53
CA ILE A 562 -7.36 -12.62 37.07
C ILE A 562 -7.25 -11.46 36.09
N SER A 563 -7.30 -11.77 34.80
CA SER A 563 -7.25 -10.76 33.73
C SER A 563 -8.60 -10.07 33.48
N HIS A 564 -9.70 -10.82 33.38
CA HIS A 564 -11.04 -10.27 33.16
C HIS A 564 -11.72 -9.95 34.49
N LYS A 565 -11.44 -8.76 35.03
CA LYS A 565 -11.91 -8.32 36.36
C LYS A 565 -13.44 -8.37 36.49
N THR A 566 -14.18 -8.09 35.42
CA THR A 566 -15.66 -8.11 35.42
C THR A 566 -16.23 -9.49 35.74
N ASP A 567 -15.56 -10.57 35.34
CA ASP A 567 -16.02 -11.96 35.53
C ASP A 567 -16.11 -12.35 37.01
N VAL A 568 -15.30 -11.70 37.85
CA VAL A 568 -15.29 -11.87 39.31
C VAL A 568 -15.94 -10.71 40.06
N GLN A 569 -16.71 -9.85 39.36
CA GLN A 569 -17.23 -8.58 39.91
C GLN A 569 -16.14 -7.68 40.51
N GLY A 570 -14.92 -7.82 40.00
CA GLY A 570 -13.72 -7.13 40.44
C GLY A 570 -13.63 -5.67 40.02
N VAL A 571 -14.73 -5.04 39.58
CA VAL A 571 -14.80 -3.61 39.22
C VAL A 571 -16.01 -3.01 39.91
N GLN A 572 -15.78 -2.00 40.76
CA GLN A 572 -16.81 -1.25 41.45
C GLN A 572 -16.63 0.24 41.13
N LEU A 573 -17.67 0.85 40.57
CA LEU A 573 -17.67 2.25 40.11
C LEU A 573 -18.61 3.09 40.98
N ASN A 574 -18.57 4.41 40.82
CA ASN A 574 -19.48 5.36 41.47
C ASN A 574 -19.41 5.30 43.02
N LEU A 575 -18.21 5.27 43.58
CA LEU A 575 -18.01 5.23 45.03
C LEU A 575 -17.93 6.69 45.53
N PHE A 576 -18.91 7.16 46.30
CA PHE A 576 -19.04 8.57 46.69
C PHE A 576 -18.69 8.85 48.15
N ASN A 577 -18.60 7.81 48.97
CA ASN A 577 -18.35 7.93 50.40
C ASN A 577 -17.59 6.70 50.95
N GLU A 578 -17.29 6.70 52.24
CA GLU A 578 -16.55 5.62 52.91
C GLU A 578 -17.34 4.29 52.95
N GLU A 579 -18.65 4.35 53.14
CA GLU A 579 -19.52 3.17 53.18
C GLU A 579 -19.52 2.43 51.83
N ASP A 580 -19.59 3.17 50.73
CA ASP A 580 -19.46 2.65 49.37
C ASP A 580 -18.14 1.90 49.18
N LEU A 581 -17.02 2.45 49.68
CA LEU A 581 -15.69 1.83 49.57
C LEU A 581 -15.60 0.52 50.35
N ARG A 582 -16.12 0.49 51.58
CA ARG A 582 -16.15 -0.73 52.41
C ARG A 582 -16.96 -1.82 51.73
N ASN A 583 -18.15 -1.46 51.26
CA ASN A 583 -19.04 -2.38 50.55
C ASN A 583 -18.41 -2.89 49.25
N ALA A 584 -17.80 -2.00 48.46
CA ALA A 584 -17.11 -2.35 47.22
C ALA A 584 -15.94 -3.34 47.46
N TYR A 585 -15.09 -3.07 48.45
CA TYR A 585 -13.96 -3.93 48.79
C TYR A 585 -14.42 -5.34 49.17
N HIS A 586 -15.45 -5.46 50.01
CA HIS A 586 -15.99 -6.75 50.40
C HIS A 586 -16.63 -7.50 49.22
N ARG A 587 -17.36 -6.82 48.33
CA ARG A 587 -17.91 -7.43 47.11
C ARG A 587 -16.82 -8.00 46.21
N ILE A 588 -15.75 -7.24 45.97
CA ILE A 588 -14.62 -7.69 45.13
C ILE A 588 -13.97 -8.93 45.76
N MET A 589 -13.62 -8.87 47.04
CA MET A 589 -12.93 -9.98 47.72
C MET A 589 -13.81 -11.24 47.82
N ASN A 590 -15.12 -11.09 48.03
CA ASN A 590 -16.04 -12.21 48.05
C ASN A 590 -16.25 -12.80 46.65
N GLY A 591 -16.37 -11.96 45.62
CA GLY A 591 -16.50 -12.40 44.23
C GLY A 591 -15.31 -13.25 43.75
N VAL A 592 -14.09 -12.87 44.16
CA VAL A 592 -12.90 -13.70 43.90
C VAL A 592 -12.96 -15.03 44.64
N ARG A 593 -13.26 -15.02 45.95
CA ARG A 593 -13.36 -16.26 46.75
C ARG A 593 -14.41 -17.23 46.21
N GLU A 594 -15.52 -16.72 45.69
CA GLU A 594 -16.61 -17.55 45.16
C GLU A 594 -16.27 -18.17 43.79
N ARG A 595 -15.61 -17.41 42.91
CA ARG A 595 -15.43 -17.82 41.50
C ARG A 595 -14.03 -18.36 41.19
N GLN A 596 -13.01 -17.84 41.86
CA GLN A 596 -11.60 -18.18 41.64
C GLN A 596 -10.81 -18.14 42.97
N PRO A 597 -11.08 -19.07 43.91
CA PRO A 597 -10.49 -19.06 45.25
C PRO A 597 -8.97 -19.25 45.29
N GLU A 598 -8.40 -19.92 44.27
CA GLU A 598 -6.96 -20.21 44.16
C GLU A 598 -6.16 -19.05 43.55
N ALA A 599 -6.81 -17.98 43.10
CA ALA A 599 -6.13 -16.86 42.46
C ALA A 599 -5.36 -16.01 43.48
N GLN A 600 -4.13 -15.64 43.14
CA GLN A 600 -3.34 -14.70 43.91
C GLN A 600 -3.97 -13.30 43.87
N VAL A 601 -4.30 -12.74 45.02
CA VAL A 601 -4.84 -11.37 45.14
C VAL A 601 -3.80 -10.48 45.82
N LEU A 602 -3.35 -9.43 45.12
CA LEU A 602 -2.44 -8.43 45.66
C LEU A 602 -3.18 -7.32 46.42
N GLY A 603 -4.49 -7.18 46.20
CA GLY A 603 -5.34 -6.18 46.82
C GLY A 603 -6.31 -5.57 45.82
N VAL A 604 -6.50 -4.25 45.90
CA VAL A 604 -7.30 -3.47 44.96
C VAL A 604 -6.53 -2.24 44.47
N THR A 605 -6.78 -1.83 43.24
CA THR A 605 -6.40 -0.51 42.75
C THR A 605 -7.52 0.48 43.00
N VAL A 606 -7.16 1.67 43.48
CA VAL A 606 -8.10 2.78 43.74
C VAL A 606 -7.69 3.96 42.86
N GLN A 607 -8.67 4.56 42.18
CA GLN A 607 -8.44 5.70 41.29
C GLN A 607 -9.63 6.67 41.27
N PRO A 608 -9.41 7.96 40.95
CA PRO A 608 -10.50 8.90 40.67
C PRO A 608 -11.35 8.40 39.50
N MET A 609 -12.67 8.54 39.64
CA MET A 609 -13.60 8.25 38.55
C MET A 609 -13.82 9.52 37.73
N LEU A 610 -13.38 9.52 36.46
CA LEU A 610 -13.58 10.63 35.55
C LEU A 610 -15.09 10.87 35.35
N GLN A 611 -15.54 12.08 35.65
CA GLN A 611 -16.92 12.52 35.42
C GLN A 611 -17.05 13.17 34.04
N ARG A 612 -18.25 13.15 33.45
CA ARG A 612 -18.53 13.73 32.12
C ARG A 612 -17.61 13.13 31.04
N VAL A 613 -17.79 11.84 30.80
CA VAL A 613 -17.15 11.13 29.69
C VAL A 613 -17.87 11.50 28.40
N ASP A 614 -17.18 12.23 27.53
CA ASP A 614 -17.73 12.68 26.25
C ASP A 614 -17.66 11.56 25.19
N TYR A 615 -16.53 10.83 25.19
CA TYR A 615 -16.24 9.75 24.26
C TYR A 615 -15.44 8.62 24.93
N GLU A 616 -15.75 7.38 24.57
CA GLU A 616 -14.95 6.20 24.91
C GLU A 616 -14.27 5.68 23.64
N LEU A 617 -12.95 5.56 23.69
CA LEU A 617 -12.10 5.13 22.59
C LEU A 617 -11.36 3.86 22.99
N ILE A 618 -10.98 3.07 22.00
CA ILE A 618 -9.99 2.01 22.15
C ILE A 618 -8.74 2.41 21.38
N VAL A 619 -7.59 2.32 22.05
CA VAL A 619 -6.29 2.49 21.42
C VAL A 619 -5.40 1.35 21.84
N GLY A 620 -4.77 0.68 20.90
CA GLY A 620 -3.92 -0.46 21.22
C GLY A 620 -2.86 -0.71 20.18
N SER A 621 -2.03 -1.70 20.47
CA SER A 621 -1.08 -2.27 19.53
C SER A 621 -1.07 -3.78 19.65
N ARG A 622 -0.88 -4.45 18.53
CA ARG A 622 -0.64 -5.89 18.48
C ARG A 622 0.54 -6.17 17.58
N ARG A 623 1.31 -7.21 17.88
CA ARG A 623 2.35 -7.69 16.98
C ARG A 623 1.75 -8.66 15.97
N ASP A 624 1.72 -8.24 14.71
CA ASP A 624 1.44 -9.10 13.58
C ASP A 624 2.68 -9.95 13.24
N SER A 625 2.47 -11.20 12.82
CA SER A 625 3.56 -12.13 12.53
C SER A 625 4.36 -11.77 11.28
N SER A 626 3.75 -10.97 10.39
CA SER A 626 4.23 -10.64 9.05
C SER A 626 4.72 -9.19 8.98
N PHE A 627 3.98 -8.24 9.55
CA PHE A 627 4.24 -6.80 9.45
C PHE A 627 4.81 -6.17 10.73
N GLY A 628 4.97 -6.94 11.81
CA GLY A 628 5.46 -6.42 13.09
C GLY A 628 4.38 -5.68 13.88
N PRO A 629 4.72 -4.70 14.73
CA PRO A 629 3.75 -4.00 15.55
C PRO A 629 2.83 -3.10 14.72
N ILE A 630 1.53 -3.27 14.93
CA ILE A 630 0.45 -2.47 14.35
C ILE A 630 -0.27 -1.70 15.43
N VAL A 631 -0.68 -0.47 15.14
CA VAL A 631 -1.50 0.36 16.04
C VAL A 631 -2.95 0.30 15.60
N LEU A 632 -3.85 0.21 16.57
CA LEU A 632 -5.30 0.22 16.40
C LEU A 632 -5.90 1.47 17.07
N PHE A 633 -6.84 2.10 16.40
CA PHE A 633 -7.68 3.18 16.93
C PHE A 633 -9.14 2.91 16.58
N GLY A 634 -10.05 3.14 17.52
CA GLY A 634 -11.47 2.98 17.25
C GLY A 634 -12.37 3.44 18.39
N MET A 635 -13.65 3.17 18.22
CA MET A 635 -14.63 3.37 19.28
C MET A 635 -14.46 2.31 20.38
N GLY A 636 -14.38 2.76 21.63
CA GLY A 636 -14.25 1.89 22.81
C GLY A 636 -15.59 1.51 23.42
N GLY A 637 -15.52 0.79 24.54
CA GLY A 637 -16.69 0.37 25.31
C GLY A 637 -17.40 -0.87 24.76
N ILE A 638 -18.52 -1.25 25.38
CA ILE A 638 -19.19 -2.55 25.16
C ILE A 638 -19.77 -2.69 23.74
N ALA A 639 -20.14 -1.57 23.10
CA ALA A 639 -20.72 -1.59 21.76
C ALA A 639 -19.67 -1.72 20.63
N SER A 640 -18.37 -1.68 20.95
CA SER A 640 -17.28 -1.69 19.97
C SER A 640 -17.22 -2.96 19.12
N GLU A 641 -17.46 -4.13 19.71
CA GLU A 641 -17.43 -5.44 19.04
C GLU A 641 -18.50 -5.58 17.93
N ILE A 642 -19.66 -4.93 18.13
CA ILE A 642 -20.79 -5.01 17.20
C ILE A 642 -20.64 -4.01 16.06
N LEU A 643 -20.21 -2.78 16.37
CA LEU A 643 -20.14 -1.69 15.39
C LEU A 643 -18.89 -1.75 14.51
N ARG A 644 -17.85 -2.46 14.93
CA ARG A 644 -16.59 -2.68 14.19
C ARG A 644 -15.97 -1.39 13.65
N ASP A 645 -16.07 -0.31 14.44
CA ASP A 645 -15.54 1.00 14.08
C ASP A 645 -14.09 1.13 14.51
N GLN A 646 -13.19 0.54 13.72
CA GLN A 646 -11.76 0.44 14.02
C GLN A 646 -10.92 0.67 12.76
N ALA A 647 -9.74 1.25 12.95
CA ALA A 647 -8.73 1.45 11.92
C ALA A 647 -7.37 1.00 12.43
N ILE A 648 -6.54 0.48 11.53
CA ILE A 648 -5.21 -0.07 11.80
C ILE A 648 -4.16 0.72 11.01
N ALA A 649 -2.95 0.87 11.58
CA ALA A 649 -1.78 1.34 10.85
C ALA A 649 -0.48 0.67 11.31
N LEU A 650 0.51 0.69 10.41
CA LEU A 650 1.85 0.20 10.67
C LEU A 650 2.70 1.21 11.43
N CYS A 651 3.57 0.74 12.32
CA CYS A 651 4.62 1.57 12.93
C CYS A 651 5.80 1.81 11.95
N PRO A 652 6.51 2.95 12.06
CA PRO A 652 6.27 4.08 12.96
C PRO A 652 5.17 5.03 12.44
N LEU A 653 4.55 5.77 13.37
CA LEU A 653 3.54 6.80 13.10
C LEU A 653 4.07 8.22 13.31
N ASN A 654 3.56 9.15 12.52
CA ASN A 654 3.67 10.59 12.74
C ASN A 654 2.25 11.18 12.92
N ARG A 655 2.15 12.48 13.24
CA ARG A 655 0.85 13.13 13.49
C ARG A 655 -0.12 13.02 12.31
N LEU A 656 0.38 13.19 11.09
CA LEU A 656 -0.46 13.06 9.88
C LEU A 656 -1.06 11.64 9.77
N LEU A 657 -0.26 10.60 9.96
CA LEU A 657 -0.73 9.21 9.92
C LEU A 657 -1.68 8.90 11.08
N ALA A 658 -1.39 9.41 12.28
CA ALA A 658 -2.26 9.28 13.44
C ALA A 658 -3.64 9.93 13.19
N ARG A 659 -3.67 11.12 12.56
CA ARG A 659 -4.93 11.76 12.17
C ARG A 659 -5.71 10.93 11.15
N ARG A 660 -5.00 10.33 10.18
CA ARG A 660 -5.64 9.52 9.13
C ARG A 660 -6.29 8.25 9.66
N ILE A 661 -5.67 7.58 10.64
CA ILE A 661 -6.32 6.40 11.24
C ILE A 661 -7.59 6.81 11.99
N MET A 662 -7.61 7.99 12.63
CA MET A 662 -8.83 8.51 13.24
C MET A 662 -9.89 8.81 12.16
N GLU A 663 -9.53 9.51 11.09
CA GLU A 663 -10.45 9.89 9.99
C GLU A 663 -11.21 8.73 9.35
N LYS A 664 -10.68 7.52 9.39
CA LYS A 664 -11.33 6.31 8.87
C LYS A 664 -12.46 5.78 9.75
N THR A 665 -12.50 6.20 11.01
CA THR A 665 -13.51 5.75 11.96
C THR A 665 -14.74 6.66 11.93
N LYS A 666 -15.92 6.09 12.17
CA LYS A 666 -17.18 6.82 12.31
C LYS A 666 -17.14 7.72 13.55
N ILE A 667 -16.49 7.28 14.64
CA ILE A 667 -16.34 8.07 15.86
C ILE A 667 -15.57 9.37 15.64
N TYR A 668 -14.71 9.47 14.64
CA TYR A 668 -14.02 10.72 14.34
C TYR A 668 -14.96 11.88 13.98
N GLN A 669 -16.11 11.60 13.36
CA GLN A 669 -17.12 12.65 13.13
C GLN A 669 -17.73 13.14 14.44
N LEU A 670 -17.85 12.25 15.45
CA LEU A 670 -18.30 12.63 16.79
C LEU A 670 -17.22 13.42 17.55
N LEU A 671 -15.94 13.06 17.38
CA LEU A 671 -14.81 13.76 18.02
C LEU A 671 -14.68 15.23 17.57
N LYS A 672 -15.23 15.61 16.41
CA LYS A 672 -15.33 17.02 15.97
C LYS A 672 -16.40 17.83 16.71
N GLY A 673 -17.13 17.21 17.63
CA GLY A 673 -18.25 17.80 18.34
C GLY A 673 -19.57 17.42 17.71
N PHE A 674 -20.53 17.01 18.53
CA PHE A 674 -21.87 16.64 18.08
C PHE A 674 -22.92 17.00 19.12
N ARG A 675 -23.85 17.89 18.75
CA ARG A 675 -24.93 18.40 19.60
C ARG A 675 -24.39 18.92 20.95
N ASN A 676 -24.67 18.23 22.04
CA ASN A 676 -24.29 18.62 23.41
C ASN A 676 -22.91 18.10 23.84
N ARG A 677 -22.18 17.41 22.96
CA ARG A 677 -20.83 16.92 23.26
C ARG A 677 -19.78 17.87 22.68
N PRO A 678 -18.84 18.37 23.49
CA PRO A 678 -17.77 19.24 23.01
C PRO A 678 -16.84 18.48 22.06
N PRO A 679 -16.11 19.18 21.17
CA PRO A 679 -15.04 18.56 20.39
C PRO A 679 -13.94 18.02 21.29
N ALA A 680 -13.34 16.91 20.89
CA ALA A 680 -12.13 16.38 21.51
C ALA A 680 -10.89 17.17 21.07
N ASP A 681 -9.85 17.20 21.90
CA ASP A 681 -8.53 17.66 21.50
C ASP A 681 -7.89 16.62 20.56
N LEU A 682 -8.06 16.85 19.26
CA LEU A 682 -7.54 15.97 18.22
C LEU A 682 -6.00 15.93 18.24
N ALA A 683 -5.32 17.03 18.60
CA ALA A 683 -3.86 17.06 18.65
C ALA A 683 -3.32 16.19 19.80
N ALA A 684 -3.99 16.21 20.96
CA ALA A 684 -3.66 15.34 22.07
C ALA A 684 -3.88 13.85 21.73
N LEU A 685 -4.95 13.53 20.98
CA LEU A 685 -5.20 12.16 20.51
C LEU A 685 -4.14 11.69 19.48
N GLU A 686 -3.77 12.56 18.53
CA GLU A 686 -2.68 12.30 17.59
C GLU A 686 -1.37 11.99 18.34
N GLU A 687 -1.08 12.75 19.39
CA GLU A 687 0.11 12.57 20.22
C GLU A 687 0.10 11.26 21.02
N VAL A 688 -1.05 10.85 21.58
CA VAL A 688 -1.20 9.54 22.23
C VAL A 688 -0.87 8.41 21.27
N LEU A 689 -1.36 8.47 20.03
CA LEU A 689 -1.09 7.47 19.00
C LEU A 689 0.38 7.41 18.58
N VAL A 690 1.02 8.56 18.42
CA VAL A 690 2.46 8.64 18.08
C VAL A 690 3.31 8.10 19.23
N ARG A 691 3.02 8.46 20.49
CA ARG A 691 3.73 7.97 21.68
C ARG A 691 3.56 6.46 21.86
N LEU A 692 2.37 5.93 21.61
CA LEU A 692 2.10 4.49 21.64
C LEU A 692 2.86 3.75 20.53
N ALA A 693 2.90 4.30 19.31
CA ALA A 693 3.70 3.73 18.23
C ALA A 693 5.21 3.74 18.55
N GLN A 694 5.70 4.79 19.20
CA GLN A 694 7.09 4.89 19.67
C GLN A 694 7.39 3.83 20.75
N LEU A 695 6.48 3.63 21.70
CA LEU A 695 6.61 2.62 22.76
C LEU A 695 6.80 1.20 22.19
N VAL A 696 5.97 0.80 21.22
CA VAL A 696 6.07 -0.53 20.60
C VAL A 696 7.18 -0.63 19.55
N THR A 697 7.69 0.51 19.09
CA THR A 697 8.93 0.59 18.30
C THR A 697 10.16 0.38 19.17
N ASP A 698 10.16 0.86 20.42
CA ASP A 698 11.33 0.76 21.30
C ASP A 698 11.41 -0.61 22.00
N PHE A 699 10.29 -1.29 22.25
CA PHE A 699 10.24 -2.58 22.95
C PHE A 699 9.59 -3.71 22.12
N PRO A 700 10.38 -4.54 21.43
CA PRO A 700 9.88 -5.69 20.68
C PRO A 700 9.26 -6.78 21.55
N GLU A 701 9.49 -6.72 22.87
CA GLU A 701 8.91 -7.61 23.86
C GLU A 701 7.40 -7.39 24.06
N ILE A 702 6.87 -6.23 23.68
CA ILE A 702 5.44 -5.95 23.74
C ILE A 702 4.75 -6.66 22.58
N VAL A 703 3.98 -7.70 22.90
CA VAL A 703 3.19 -8.47 21.92
C VAL A 703 1.81 -7.87 21.72
N GLU A 704 1.22 -7.37 22.81
CA GLU A 704 -0.10 -6.73 22.81
C GLU A 704 -0.11 -5.61 23.84
N LEU A 705 -0.74 -4.50 23.50
CA LEU A 705 -0.99 -3.37 24.37
C LEU A 705 -2.42 -2.92 24.09
N ASP A 706 -3.26 -2.87 25.11
CA ASP A 706 -4.64 -2.42 25.00
C ASP A 706 -4.92 -1.30 26.00
N ILE A 707 -5.45 -0.19 25.52
CA ILE A 707 -6.00 0.93 26.30
C ILE A 707 -7.49 0.99 26.01
N ASN A 708 -8.26 0.30 26.86
CA ASN A 708 -9.70 0.18 26.71
C ASN A 708 -10.42 0.31 28.06
N PRO A 709 -11.11 1.44 28.35
CA PRO A 709 -11.25 2.61 27.49
C PRO A 709 -10.10 3.63 27.66
N LEU A 710 -9.72 4.25 26.54
CA LEU A 710 -9.17 5.61 26.52
C LEU A 710 -10.37 6.59 26.55
N VAL A 711 -10.53 7.31 27.65
CA VAL A 711 -11.66 8.22 27.85
C VAL A 711 -11.29 9.63 27.43
N VAL A 712 -12.20 10.32 26.74
CA VAL A 712 -12.12 11.76 26.52
C VAL A 712 -13.09 12.46 27.47
N SER A 713 -12.57 13.35 28.31
CA SER A 713 -13.37 14.16 29.24
C SER A 713 -12.92 15.62 29.17
N ASN A 714 -13.89 16.53 28.99
CA ASN A 714 -13.64 17.96 28.76
C ASN A 714 -12.64 18.19 27.61
N GLY A 715 -12.74 17.37 26.56
CA GLY A 715 -11.84 17.40 25.41
C GLY A 715 -10.49 16.70 25.60
N THR A 716 -10.09 16.34 26.82
CA THR A 716 -8.76 15.75 27.08
C THR A 716 -8.78 14.21 27.15
N PRO A 717 -7.86 13.50 26.47
CA PRO A 717 -7.77 12.05 26.53
C PRO A 717 -7.05 11.56 27.79
N CYS A 718 -7.54 10.46 28.39
CA CYS A 718 -6.96 9.85 29.57
C CYS A 718 -7.22 8.33 29.58
N ALA A 719 -6.16 7.53 29.75
CA ALA A 719 -6.24 6.08 29.86
C ALA A 719 -6.75 5.67 31.25
N VAL A 720 -7.92 5.02 31.28
CA VAL A 720 -8.57 4.59 32.53
C VAL A 720 -8.27 3.14 32.85
N ASP A 721 -8.03 2.32 31.82
CA ASP A 721 -7.53 0.96 31.92
C ASP A 721 -6.41 0.74 30.90
N ALA A 722 -5.50 -0.18 31.22
CA ALA A 722 -4.40 -0.54 30.34
C ALA A 722 -3.93 -1.96 30.64
N ARG A 723 -3.63 -2.71 29.58
CA ARG A 723 -3.08 -4.07 29.65
C ARG A 723 -1.91 -4.17 28.67
N ILE A 724 -0.81 -4.77 29.11
CA ILE A 724 0.36 -5.05 28.27
C ILE A 724 0.72 -6.53 28.40
N VAL A 725 0.75 -7.24 27.27
CA VAL A 725 1.18 -8.65 27.16
C VAL A 725 2.61 -8.67 26.62
N LEU A 726 3.45 -9.47 27.26
CA LEU A 726 4.89 -9.53 26.99
C LEU A 726 5.31 -10.92 26.53
N ALA A 727 6.29 -10.97 25.63
CA ALA A 727 7.05 -12.18 25.32
C ALA A 727 8.52 -11.81 25.04
N PRO A 728 9.49 -12.69 25.34
CA PRO A 728 10.87 -12.49 24.90
C PRO A 728 10.96 -12.28 23.38
N SER A 729 11.88 -11.41 22.95
CA SER A 729 12.17 -11.18 21.53
C SER A 729 13.65 -11.41 21.24
N ASP A 730 13.94 -12.24 20.24
CA ASP A 730 15.30 -12.46 19.71
C ASP A 730 15.68 -11.39 18.67
N VAL A 731 14.70 -10.60 18.20
CA VAL A 731 14.92 -9.51 17.25
C VAL A 731 15.05 -8.20 18.05
N PRO A 732 16.19 -7.49 17.95
CA PRO A 732 16.39 -6.23 18.66
C PRO A 732 15.55 -5.10 18.04
N SER A 733 15.16 -4.11 18.84
CA SER A 733 14.65 -2.85 18.30
C SER A 733 15.73 -2.14 17.47
N PRO A 734 15.38 -1.51 16.32
CA PRO A 734 14.07 -1.46 15.69
C PRO A 734 13.88 -2.51 14.57
N MET A 735 14.68 -3.59 14.56
CA MET A 735 14.71 -4.56 13.45
C MET A 735 13.45 -5.42 13.33
N HIS A 736 12.58 -5.42 14.34
CA HIS A 736 11.27 -6.06 14.31
C HIS A 736 10.22 -5.25 13.53
N LEU A 737 10.55 -4.04 13.08
CA LEU A 737 9.69 -3.23 12.22
C LEU A 737 9.84 -3.62 10.73
N VAL A 738 8.71 -3.58 10.03
CA VAL A 738 8.67 -3.74 8.56
C VAL A 738 9.06 -2.46 7.82
N ILE A 739 8.90 -1.30 8.47
CA ILE A 739 9.34 0.00 7.97
C ILE A 739 10.42 0.52 8.92
N SER A 740 11.60 0.82 8.37
CA SER A 740 12.68 1.39 9.15
C SER A 740 12.28 2.74 9.76
N PRO A 741 12.44 2.92 11.09
CA PRO A 741 12.23 4.21 11.72
C PRO A 741 13.41 5.14 11.45
N TYR A 742 13.27 6.37 11.91
CA TYR A 742 14.34 7.34 11.84
C TYR A 742 15.59 6.86 12.61
N PRO A 743 16.79 6.82 11.99
CA PRO A 743 17.95 6.18 12.56
C PRO A 743 18.75 7.14 13.46
N ASN A 744 18.27 7.31 14.69
CA ASN A 744 18.85 8.17 15.73
C ASN A 744 20.35 7.92 15.98
N GLN A 745 20.85 6.70 15.74
CA GLN A 745 22.25 6.34 15.99
C GLN A 745 23.26 7.09 15.10
N TYR A 746 22.80 7.75 14.04
CA TYR A 746 23.65 8.55 13.16
C TYR A 746 23.62 10.06 13.49
N GLU A 747 22.98 10.45 14.59
CA GLU A 747 23.03 11.82 15.09
C GLU A 747 24.35 12.09 15.83
N SER A 748 24.97 13.23 15.55
CA SER A 748 26.22 13.64 16.22
C SER A 748 26.34 15.17 16.28
N HIS A 749 26.88 15.67 17.38
CA HIS A 749 27.26 17.09 17.49
C HIS A 749 28.72 17.26 17.08
N VAL A 750 28.99 18.20 16.18
CA VAL A 750 30.31 18.47 15.62
C VAL A 750 30.61 19.95 15.70
N THR A 751 31.78 20.31 16.21
CA THR A 751 32.27 21.70 16.18
C THR A 751 33.19 21.89 14.99
N THR A 752 32.88 22.87 14.13
CA THR A 752 33.72 23.18 12.96
C THR A 752 35.03 23.89 13.37
N LYS A 753 35.99 23.99 12.44
CA LYS A 753 37.22 24.79 12.64
C LYS A 753 36.96 26.27 12.93
N GLY A 754 35.78 26.78 12.57
CA GLY A 754 35.33 28.14 12.86
C GLY A 754 34.56 28.29 14.17
N ASN A 755 34.61 27.29 15.06
CA ASN A 755 33.86 27.22 16.32
C ASN A 755 32.33 27.23 16.17
N LEU A 756 31.81 26.87 15.00
CA LEU A 756 30.37 26.66 14.80
C LEU A 756 29.95 25.28 15.30
N GLU A 757 28.96 25.20 16.18
CA GLU A 757 28.38 23.95 16.66
C GLU A 757 27.27 23.47 15.72
N LEU A 758 27.41 22.25 15.20
CA LEU A 758 26.49 21.67 14.24
C LEU A 758 25.92 20.36 14.78
N LEU A 759 24.63 20.17 14.61
CA LEU A 759 23.99 18.85 14.67
C LEU A 759 24.03 18.23 13.27
N VAL A 760 24.79 17.14 13.11
CA VAL A 760 24.79 16.30 11.92
C VAL A 760 23.86 15.12 12.16
N ARG A 761 22.86 14.94 11.32
CA ARG A 761 21.87 13.87 11.47
C ARG A 761 21.25 13.44 10.15
N PRO A 762 20.64 12.24 10.06
CA PRO A 762 19.80 11.88 8.92
C PRO A 762 18.70 12.91 8.64
N ILE A 763 18.36 13.12 7.37
CA ILE A 763 17.26 14.00 6.96
C ILE A 763 15.93 13.44 7.48
N LYS A 764 15.01 14.32 7.85
CA LYS A 764 13.65 13.99 8.31
C LYS A 764 12.63 14.54 7.31
N PRO A 765 11.45 13.91 7.14
CA PRO A 765 10.35 14.46 6.34
C PRO A 765 10.04 15.94 6.63
N GLU A 766 10.18 16.33 7.90
CA GLU A 766 9.92 17.67 8.45
C GLU A 766 10.95 18.74 8.01
N ASP A 767 12.06 18.33 7.37
CA ASP A 767 13.14 19.23 6.94
C ASP A 767 12.87 19.94 5.63
N ALA A 768 11.73 19.72 4.99
CA ALA A 768 11.44 20.28 3.68
C ALA A 768 11.55 21.82 3.67
N SER A 769 11.08 22.48 4.73
CA SER A 769 11.21 23.94 4.90
C SER A 769 12.67 24.37 5.07
N LEU A 770 13.48 23.58 5.78
CA LEU A 770 14.91 23.85 5.96
C LEU A 770 15.70 23.67 4.66
N LEU A 771 15.35 22.65 3.87
CA LEU A 771 15.95 22.37 2.57
C LEU A 771 15.57 23.44 1.53
N GLU A 772 14.31 23.89 1.55
CA GLU A 772 13.85 25.01 0.73
C GLU A 772 14.61 26.30 1.08
N ALA A 773 14.73 26.61 2.38
CA ALA A 773 15.53 27.74 2.86
C ALA A 773 17.00 27.64 2.40
N LEU A 774 17.63 26.47 2.52
CA LEU A 774 18.98 26.24 2.00
C LEU A 774 19.04 26.52 0.48
N PHE A 775 18.08 26.01 -0.29
CA PHE A 775 18.06 26.17 -1.75
C PHE A 775 18.04 27.64 -2.17
N THR A 776 17.26 28.49 -1.51
CA THR A 776 17.18 29.93 -1.83
C THR A 776 18.51 30.67 -1.64
N THR A 777 19.44 30.11 -0.86
CA THR A 777 20.79 30.68 -0.65
C THR A 777 21.81 30.24 -1.70
N LEU A 778 21.48 29.25 -2.55
CA LEU A 778 22.40 28.71 -3.55
C LEU A 778 22.55 29.63 -4.76
N SER A 779 23.78 29.78 -5.27
CA SER A 779 24.03 30.49 -6.53
C SER A 779 23.42 29.73 -7.73
N PRO A 780 23.07 30.42 -8.84
CA PRO A 780 22.59 29.75 -10.06
C PRO A 780 23.54 28.66 -10.57
N ARG A 781 24.85 28.87 -10.43
CA ARG A 781 25.87 27.87 -10.76
C ARG A 781 25.77 26.63 -9.88
N SER A 782 25.57 26.81 -8.57
CA SER A 782 25.39 25.71 -7.62
C SER A 782 24.12 24.91 -7.91
N ILE A 783 23.01 25.59 -8.23
CA ILE A 783 21.74 24.95 -8.64
C ILE A 783 21.95 24.10 -9.90
N PHE A 784 22.57 24.67 -10.93
CA PHE A 784 22.83 23.94 -12.17
C PHE A 784 23.72 22.71 -11.95
N LEU A 785 24.80 22.83 -11.16
CA LEU A 785 25.69 21.69 -10.87
C LEU A 785 25.02 20.59 -10.04
N ARG A 786 24.00 20.93 -9.22
CA ARG A 786 23.31 19.97 -8.36
C ARG A 786 22.15 19.26 -9.07
N PHE A 787 21.44 19.97 -9.94
CA PHE A 787 20.20 19.47 -10.55
C PHE A 787 20.28 19.29 -12.07
N PHE A 788 21.41 19.66 -12.69
CA PHE A 788 21.63 19.66 -14.13
C PHE A 788 20.55 20.42 -14.92
N SER A 789 19.87 21.36 -14.26
CA SER A 789 18.80 22.18 -14.81
C SER A 789 18.74 23.53 -14.10
N PRO A 790 18.52 24.65 -14.81
CA PRO A 790 18.24 25.93 -14.17
C PRO A 790 16.86 25.87 -13.48
N MET A 791 16.81 26.17 -12.18
CA MET A 791 15.58 26.20 -11.41
C MET A 791 15.54 27.46 -10.53
N LYS A 792 14.38 28.12 -10.46
CA LYS A 792 14.14 29.26 -9.58
C LYS A 792 13.67 28.84 -8.18
N GLU A 793 12.96 27.71 -8.11
CA GLU A 793 12.39 27.12 -6.91
C GLU A 793 12.44 25.59 -7.02
N ILE A 794 12.38 24.89 -5.87
CA ILE A 794 12.24 23.42 -5.86
C ILE A 794 10.75 23.09 -5.81
N PRO A 795 10.21 22.34 -6.80
CA PRO A 795 8.82 21.87 -6.74
C PRO A 795 8.54 21.04 -5.47
N GLN A 796 7.35 21.18 -4.89
CA GLN A 796 6.96 20.47 -3.67
C GLN A 796 7.13 18.94 -3.78
N GLU A 797 6.81 18.36 -4.93
CA GLU A 797 7.02 16.92 -5.20
C GLU A 797 8.50 16.52 -5.07
N MET A 798 9.41 17.40 -5.48
CA MET A 798 10.85 17.18 -5.40
C MET A 798 11.37 17.35 -3.96
N LEU A 799 10.86 18.32 -3.21
CA LEU A 799 11.15 18.46 -1.78
C LEU A 799 10.75 17.21 -1.01
N ALA A 800 9.50 16.75 -1.19
CA ALA A 800 9.01 15.53 -0.53
C ALA A 800 9.88 14.30 -0.90
N ARG A 801 10.30 14.19 -2.17
CA ARG A 801 11.20 13.11 -2.60
C ARG A 801 12.56 13.15 -1.91
N PHE A 802 13.12 14.34 -1.67
CA PHE A 802 14.43 14.49 -1.03
C PHE A 802 14.40 14.33 0.49
N THR A 803 13.30 14.68 1.16
CA THR A 803 13.22 14.61 2.62
C THR A 803 12.56 13.34 3.16
N GLN A 804 11.65 12.72 2.39
CA GLN A 804 10.94 11.52 2.82
C GLN A 804 11.62 10.24 2.33
N ILE A 805 12.90 10.05 2.62
CA ILE A 805 13.65 8.89 2.13
C ILE A 805 13.24 7.57 2.83
N ASP A 806 13.55 6.45 2.19
CA ASP A 806 13.45 5.14 2.83
C ASP A 806 14.82 4.76 3.40
N TYR A 807 14.95 4.78 4.73
CA TYR A 807 16.23 4.54 5.42
C TYR A 807 16.80 3.12 5.21
N ASP A 808 16.02 2.18 4.67
CA ASP A 808 16.54 0.87 4.23
C ASP A 808 17.33 0.93 2.91
N ARG A 809 17.20 2.04 2.17
CA ARG A 809 17.69 2.19 0.79
C ARG A 809 18.63 3.37 0.65
N ASP A 810 18.21 4.50 1.16
CA ASP A 810 18.84 5.79 0.96
C ASP A 810 19.18 6.40 2.32
N MET A 811 20.28 7.14 2.37
CA MET A 811 20.66 7.94 3.52
C MET A 811 21.10 9.30 3.02
N ALA A 812 20.47 10.36 3.53
CA ALA A 812 20.91 11.73 3.33
C ALA A 812 21.19 12.34 4.71
N LEU A 813 22.36 12.95 4.87
CA LEU A 813 22.76 13.59 6.12
C LEU A 813 22.67 15.09 5.99
N VAL A 814 22.07 15.75 6.99
CA VAL A 814 21.94 17.20 7.07
C VAL A 814 22.83 17.75 8.16
N ALA A 815 23.42 18.92 7.93
CA ALA A 815 24.13 19.70 8.93
C ALA A 815 23.26 20.89 9.35
N ILE A 816 22.87 20.91 10.62
CA ILE A 816 21.99 21.92 11.22
C ILE A 816 22.78 22.77 12.21
N ASP A 817 22.75 24.08 12.02
CA ASP A 817 23.21 25.06 13.00
C ASP A 817 22.11 25.28 14.05
N GLN A 818 22.45 25.05 15.32
CA GLN A 818 21.57 25.21 16.48
C GLN A 818 21.88 26.47 17.29
N ALA A 819 22.82 27.31 16.86
CA ALA A 819 23.28 28.47 17.63
C ALA A 819 22.25 29.61 17.74
N GLU A 820 21.22 29.63 16.88
CA GLU A 820 20.14 30.63 16.88
C GLU A 820 18.80 30.03 17.32
N SER A 821 17.85 30.88 17.74
CA SER A 821 16.47 30.46 18.10
C SER A 821 15.69 29.78 16.95
N GLN A 822 16.26 29.74 15.75
CA GLN A 822 15.75 29.01 14.59
C GLN A 822 16.85 28.12 14.02
N GLU A 823 16.55 26.82 13.88
CA GLU A 823 17.43 25.87 13.21
C GLU A 823 17.69 26.28 11.76
N ARG A 824 18.97 26.25 11.34
CA ARG A 824 19.36 26.54 9.96
C ARG A 824 20.12 25.37 9.35
N MET A 825 19.64 24.88 8.21
CA MET A 825 20.36 23.85 7.45
C MET A 825 21.49 24.49 6.63
N LEU A 826 22.71 24.01 6.83
CA LEU A 826 23.91 24.50 6.13
C LEU A 826 24.33 23.60 4.96
N GLY A 827 23.89 22.35 4.96
CA GLY A 827 24.24 21.39 3.92
C GLY A 827 23.45 20.10 4.02
N VAL A 828 23.37 19.41 2.88
CA VAL A 828 22.81 18.06 2.73
C VAL A 828 23.75 17.26 1.85
N ALA A 829 24.16 16.07 2.31
CA ALA A 829 25.01 15.11 1.61
C ALA A 829 24.24 13.83 1.29
#